data_AF-A0A7S4S7P5-F1
#
_entry.id   AF-A0A7S4S7P5-F1
#
_cell.length_a   1.000
_cell.length_b   1.000
_cell.length_c   1.000
_cell.angle_alpha   90.00
_cell.angle_beta   90.00
_cell.angle_gamma   90.00
#
_symmetry.space_group_name_H-M   'P 1'
#
loop_
_entity.id
_entity.type
_entity.pdbx_description
1 polymer ?
#
loop_
_entity_poly.entity_id
_entity_poly.type
_entity_poly.pdbx_seq_one_letter_code
_entity_poly.pdbx_strand_id
1 'polypeptide(L)'
;MTDLEERAEKLKASVVERALAAKLALGTPLTYRVLVNSCIFQEPVPRTTRLGSVAKGTVARGYPGSVAWVCLDPASHDGTEGWVPVREMTDDRRLVLHAAWCELKLEKSFVDALEVSWLGIEEPPPPFKVTYSVEWRPRPPKPAKEDAARGRQDAANTPAAGHTLSSEASATVRSLPPGSMLQLRVGVRVAPAAGAAAPSGSGNGNLDVRLSGPWQDFATDHAMKADYLDGSSLSSLMSLRASGALPKRFLRAVRGGMWGLEYRINEMGDDGVFTPEEVTAGTPIEVCPLLEVDTDCRRRSPVLQRLTLPLPGRKDAYAVVLGFAQLYSRSKEPNLRWGYLGPDEVLVWAVEDIPARSELFVDFATPPEPVEEAAQRRPSILRQPPQKPRNAPEKFSGAGFVVHGDSGLHGRGVFATRTTEPGQLIESCPVVQMDEAGGEALISYRWGAKTRGAGPFYIPMGHGCLYNHSERQNAHAQLDLGRHVLELVALEPLHVGQEILVNYGSDYFSDDYDGHRKGELLHVKDVNSEDLEIRMYAELLQALMRTFRDEGFQREFSAFQQPLSPEATKSQQAMVKDIGRRSALARAAIIKAELPILERFGFSKDLEGSVEMTSFLHKMFFDPRTSNDLKDLSQEVVQLTRVSPPGTS
;
A
#
# COMPACT_ATOMS: atom_id res chain seq x y z
N MET A 1 -9.98 -32.03 55.90
CA MET A 1 -10.55 -31.40 54.70
C MET A 1 -10.28 -32.32 53.52
N THR A 2 -11.29 -32.58 52.70
CA THR A 2 -11.15 -33.30 51.43
C THR A 2 -10.43 -32.41 50.39
N ASP A 3 -9.77 -32.98 49.37
CA ASP A 3 -9.10 -32.22 48.28
C ASP A 3 -10.06 -31.22 47.60
N LEU A 4 -11.36 -31.52 47.57
CA LEU A 4 -12.40 -30.63 47.07
C LEU A 4 -12.65 -29.39 47.96
N GLU A 5 -12.60 -29.55 49.28
CA GLU A 5 -12.77 -28.44 50.23
C GLU A 5 -11.55 -27.51 50.21
N GLU A 6 -10.35 -28.06 50.09
CA GLU A 6 -9.12 -27.26 49.98
C GLU A 6 -9.07 -26.45 48.68
N ARG A 7 -9.51 -27.04 47.56
CA ARG A 7 -9.64 -26.32 46.29
C ARG A 7 -10.71 -25.23 46.34
N ALA A 8 -11.84 -25.50 47.01
CA ALA A 8 -12.90 -24.51 47.17
C ALA A 8 -12.43 -23.30 48.00
N GLU A 9 -11.69 -23.54 49.08
CA GLU A 9 -11.17 -22.45 49.93
C GLU A 9 -10.08 -21.64 49.22
N LYS A 10 -9.20 -22.29 48.43
CA LYS A 10 -8.23 -21.59 47.57
C LYS A 10 -8.90 -20.74 46.50
N LEU A 11 -9.97 -21.24 45.87
CA LEU A 11 -10.76 -20.47 44.90
C LEU A 11 -11.42 -19.26 45.56
N LYS A 12 -12.05 -19.45 46.72
CA LYS A 12 -12.64 -18.36 47.52
C LYS A 12 -11.61 -17.29 47.85
N ALA A 13 -10.45 -17.67 48.40
CA ALA A 13 -9.38 -16.73 48.73
C ALA A 13 -8.92 -15.93 47.50
N SER A 14 -8.78 -16.58 46.33
CA SER A 14 -8.43 -15.90 45.09
C SER A 14 -9.50 -14.91 44.62
N VAL A 15 -10.79 -15.22 44.77
CA VAL A 15 -11.89 -14.30 44.42
C VAL A 15 -11.88 -13.06 45.31
N VAL A 16 -11.64 -13.23 46.62
CA VAL A 16 -11.51 -12.12 47.58
C VAL A 16 -10.30 -11.25 47.23
N GLU A 17 -9.14 -11.86 47.00
CA GLU A 17 -7.91 -11.15 46.64
C GLU A 17 -8.07 -10.32 45.36
N ARG A 18 -8.71 -10.89 44.33
CA ARG A 18 -8.97 -10.17 43.06
C ARG A 18 -9.94 -9.01 43.22
N ALA A 19 -10.96 -9.12 44.06
CA ALA A 19 -11.87 -8.01 44.32
C ALA A 19 -11.14 -6.85 45.04
N LEU A 20 -10.22 -7.18 45.94
CA LEU A 20 -9.40 -6.21 46.65
C LEU A 20 -8.39 -5.53 45.70
N ALA A 21 -7.76 -6.30 44.80
CA ALA A 21 -6.94 -5.75 43.72
C ALA A 21 -7.76 -4.85 42.77
N ALA A 22 -8.98 -5.25 42.41
CA ALA A 22 -9.89 -4.42 41.61
C ALA A 22 -10.25 -3.12 42.34
N LYS A 23 -10.48 -3.16 43.66
CA LYS A 23 -10.71 -1.96 44.47
C LYS A 23 -9.53 -0.99 44.44
N LEU A 24 -8.30 -1.50 44.56
CA LEU A 24 -7.09 -0.68 44.49
C LEU A 24 -6.84 -0.09 43.10
N ALA A 25 -7.03 -0.89 42.04
CA ALA A 25 -6.72 -0.48 40.67
C ALA A 25 -7.80 0.41 40.04
N LEU A 26 -9.08 0.16 40.32
CA LEU A 26 -10.18 0.95 39.75
C LEU A 26 -10.44 2.23 40.54
N GLY A 27 -10.24 2.22 41.87
CA GLY A 27 -10.54 3.34 42.76
C GLY A 27 -12.03 3.58 43.00
N THR A 28 -12.87 3.45 41.98
CA THR A 28 -14.33 3.55 42.08
C THR A 28 -15.03 2.23 41.74
N PRO A 29 -16.17 1.92 42.40
CA PRO A 29 -16.87 0.66 42.18
C PRO A 29 -17.61 0.67 40.84
N LEU A 30 -17.62 -0.47 40.14
CA LEU A 30 -18.31 -0.61 38.87
C LEU A 30 -19.82 -0.67 39.09
N THR A 31 -20.57 -0.13 38.12
CA THR A 31 -22.03 -0.11 38.16
C THR A 31 -22.63 -1.33 37.45
N TYR A 32 -23.58 -2.00 38.11
CA TYR A 32 -24.29 -3.19 37.62
C TYR A 32 -25.82 -2.99 37.70
N ARG A 33 -26.53 -3.34 36.63
CA ARG A 33 -28.00 -3.47 36.65
C ARG A 33 -28.39 -4.86 37.16
N VAL A 34 -29.30 -4.90 38.12
CA VAL A 34 -29.81 -6.15 38.69
C VAL A 34 -30.97 -6.66 37.84
N LEU A 35 -30.77 -7.74 37.10
CA LEU A 35 -31.77 -8.28 36.17
C LEU A 35 -32.74 -9.26 36.83
N VAL A 36 -32.32 -9.90 37.92
CA VAL A 36 -33.10 -10.86 38.71
C VAL A 36 -32.81 -10.63 40.19
N ASN A 37 -33.83 -10.82 41.04
CA ASN A 37 -33.64 -10.79 42.49
C ASN A 37 -32.54 -11.78 42.90
N SER A 38 -31.60 -11.35 43.73
CA SER A 38 -30.51 -12.22 44.19
C SER A 38 -30.16 -11.96 45.64
N CYS A 39 -29.54 -12.94 46.29
CA CYS A 39 -29.07 -12.82 47.66
C CYS A 39 -27.69 -12.17 47.71
N ILE A 40 -27.44 -11.42 48.78
CA ILE A 40 -26.13 -10.95 49.19
C ILE A 40 -25.57 -11.98 50.17
N PHE A 41 -24.39 -12.51 49.89
CA PHE A 41 -23.73 -13.56 50.67
C PHE A 41 -22.56 -12.99 51.46
N GLN A 42 -22.28 -13.55 52.63
CA GLN A 42 -21.13 -13.14 53.45
C GLN A 42 -19.79 -13.43 52.76
N GLU A 43 -19.71 -14.51 51.99
CA GLU A 43 -18.50 -14.90 51.26
C GLU A 43 -18.88 -15.32 49.83
N PRO A 44 -17.94 -15.35 48.86
CA PRO A 44 -18.22 -15.68 47.46
C PRO A 44 -18.41 -17.20 47.24
N VAL A 45 -19.19 -17.84 48.09
CA VAL A 45 -19.65 -19.22 47.97
C VAL A 45 -21.13 -19.32 48.35
N PRO A 46 -21.94 -20.10 47.60
CA PRO A 46 -23.40 -20.07 47.71
C PRO A 46 -23.96 -20.67 49.01
N ARG A 47 -23.13 -21.33 49.83
CA ARG A 47 -23.53 -21.99 51.10
C ARG A 47 -23.34 -21.10 52.35
N THR A 48 -22.97 -19.84 52.19
CA THR A 48 -22.73 -18.93 53.32
C THR A 48 -24.00 -18.24 53.81
N THR A 49 -23.87 -17.57 54.95
CA THR A 49 -24.90 -16.71 55.53
C THR A 49 -25.36 -15.68 54.50
N ARG A 50 -26.67 -15.58 54.32
CA ARG A 50 -27.30 -14.53 53.51
C ARG A 50 -27.40 -13.27 54.36
N LEU A 51 -26.80 -12.19 53.90
CA LEU A 51 -26.79 -10.88 54.57
C LEU A 51 -27.97 -10.01 54.15
N GLY A 52 -28.50 -10.22 52.95
CA GLY A 52 -29.59 -9.43 52.39
C GLY A 52 -29.94 -9.85 50.98
N SER A 53 -30.58 -8.97 50.21
CA SER A 53 -30.92 -9.20 48.82
C SER A 53 -30.78 -7.94 47.97
N VAL A 54 -30.52 -8.13 46.68
CA VAL A 54 -30.60 -7.10 45.65
C VAL A 54 -31.86 -7.34 44.82
N ALA A 55 -32.68 -6.29 44.66
CA ALA A 55 -33.94 -6.37 43.95
C ALA A 55 -33.76 -6.13 42.44
N LYS A 56 -34.50 -6.88 41.61
CA LYS A 56 -34.57 -6.69 40.17
C LYS A 56 -34.96 -5.24 39.84
N GLY A 57 -34.26 -4.66 38.87
CA GLY A 57 -34.46 -3.27 38.42
C GLY A 57 -33.64 -2.25 39.20
N THR A 58 -32.97 -2.64 40.29
CA THR A 58 -32.07 -1.75 41.03
C THR A 58 -30.67 -1.71 40.40
N VAL A 59 -29.87 -0.75 40.85
CA VAL A 59 -28.46 -0.61 40.50
C VAL A 59 -27.63 -1.02 41.71
N ALA A 60 -26.70 -1.95 41.50
CA ALA A 60 -25.70 -2.36 42.48
C ALA A 60 -24.33 -1.80 42.06
N ARG A 61 -23.49 -1.40 43.03
CA ARG A 61 -22.10 -1.02 42.75
C ARG A 61 -21.15 -1.95 43.49
N GLY A 62 -20.07 -2.34 42.83
CA GLY A 62 -19.12 -3.26 43.44
C GLY A 62 -17.85 -3.50 42.64
N TYR A 63 -16.95 -4.28 43.23
CA TYR A 63 -15.66 -4.64 42.68
C TYR A 63 -15.68 -6.11 42.21
N PRO A 64 -15.28 -6.39 40.96
CA PRO A 64 -15.31 -7.75 40.43
C PRO A 64 -14.22 -8.62 41.08
N GLY A 65 -14.62 -9.72 41.72
CA GLY A 65 -13.69 -10.73 42.22
C GLY A 65 -13.44 -11.86 41.21
N SER A 66 -14.45 -12.18 40.39
CA SER A 66 -14.32 -13.12 39.28
C SER A 66 -15.46 -12.93 38.27
N VAL A 67 -15.47 -13.73 37.21
CA VAL A 67 -16.62 -13.81 36.28
C VAL A 67 -17.91 -14.29 36.95
N ALA A 68 -17.83 -14.85 38.16
CA ALA A 68 -18.97 -15.39 38.90
C ALA A 68 -19.41 -14.52 40.08
N TRP A 69 -18.57 -13.62 40.59
CA TRP A 69 -18.80 -12.94 41.87
C TRP A 69 -18.33 -11.48 41.85
N VAL A 70 -19.18 -10.61 42.38
CA VAL A 70 -18.92 -9.19 42.62
C VAL A 70 -19.03 -8.92 44.12
N CYS A 71 -18.06 -8.21 44.68
CA CYS A 71 -18.12 -7.70 46.06
C CYS A 71 -18.79 -6.32 46.04
N LEU A 72 -19.91 -6.17 46.73
CA LEU A 72 -20.66 -4.92 46.80
C LEU A 72 -19.90 -3.87 47.61
N ASP A 73 -19.97 -2.63 47.15
CA ASP A 73 -19.46 -1.50 47.90
C ASP A 73 -20.48 -1.11 48.99
N PRO A 74 -20.12 -1.10 50.29
CA PRO A 74 -21.06 -0.85 51.38
C PRO A 74 -21.73 0.52 51.30
N ALA A 75 -21.09 1.51 50.70
CA ALA A 75 -21.68 2.84 50.49
C ALA A 75 -22.85 2.83 49.47
N SER A 76 -23.01 1.75 48.70
CA SER A 76 -24.01 1.64 47.64
C SER A 76 -25.26 0.82 48.00
N HIS A 77 -25.23 0.04 49.09
CA HIS A 77 -26.34 -0.84 49.48
C HIS A 77 -26.52 -0.90 51.00
N ASP A 78 -27.20 0.09 51.57
CA ASP A 78 -27.63 0.15 52.98
C ASP A 78 -26.51 -0.19 54.00
N GLY A 79 -25.24 0.08 53.68
CA GLY A 79 -24.09 -0.24 54.53
C GLY A 79 -23.66 -1.71 54.51
N THR A 80 -24.31 -2.58 53.74
CA THR A 80 -24.05 -4.03 53.71
C THR A 80 -22.95 -4.37 52.71
N GLU A 81 -21.76 -4.70 53.21
CA GLU A 81 -20.69 -5.32 52.41
C GLU A 81 -20.97 -6.81 52.23
N GLY A 82 -20.93 -7.31 51.00
CA GLY A 82 -21.18 -8.71 50.72
C GLY A 82 -21.07 -9.07 49.25
N TRP A 83 -21.30 -10.34 48.93
CA TRP A 83 -21.03 -10.92 47.63
C TRP A 83 -22.32 -11.24 46.89
N VAL A 84 -22.41 -10.79 45.63
CA VAL A 84 -23.54 -11.10 44.76
C VAL A 84 -23.03 -11.91 43.57
N PRO A 85 -23.70 -13.03 43.23
CA PRO A 85 -23.29 -13.81 42.08
C PRO A 85 -23.71 -13.10 40.79
N VAL A 86 -22.86 -13.17 39.76
CA VAL A 86 -23.12 -12.58 38.43
C VAL A 86 -24.23 -13.35 37.70
N ARG A 87 -24.38 -14.65 38.00
CA ARG A 87 -25.43 -15.53 37.47
C ARG A 87 -26.13 -16.27 38.59
N GLU A 88 -27.37 -16.66 38.38
CA GLU A 88 -28.09 -17.53 39.32
C GLU A 88 -27.30 -18.82 39.54
N MET A 89 -27.33 -19.30 40.78
CA MET A 89 -26.68 -20.55 41.18
C MET A 89 -27.59 -21.77 40.94
N THR A 90 -28.61 -21.60 40.10
CA THR A 90 -29.53 -22.63 39.61
C THR A 90 -29.03 -23.20 38.28
N ASP A 91 -29.60 -24.31 37.83
CA ASP A 91 -29.22 -24.93 36.55
C ASP A 91 -29.45 -24.00 35.34
N ASP A 92 -30.42 -23.08 35.43
CA ASP A 92 -30.73 -22.11 34.39
C ASP A 92 -29.63 -21.04 34.19
N ARG A 93 -28.75 -20.82 35.18
CA ARG A 93 -27.63 -19.83 35.17
C ARG A 93 -27.97 -18.46 34.56
N ARG A 94 -29.17 -17.95 34.84
CA ARG A 94 -29.64 -16.66 34.33
C ARG A 94 -28.72 -15.54 34.82
N LEU A 95 -28.51 -14.52 33.98
CA LEU A 95 -27.67 -13.38 34.36
C LEU A 95 -28.37 -12.57 35.46
N VAL A 96 -27.71 -12.41 36.61
CA VAL A 96 -28.19 -11.62 37.74
C VAL A 96 -27.70 -10.19 37.62
N LEU A 97 -26.39 -10.02 37.40
CA LEU A 97 -25.74 -8.70 37.28
C LEU A 97 -25.29 -8.45 35.85
N HIS A 98 -25.72 -7.33 35.28
CA HIS A 98 -25.25 -6.85 33.99
C HIS A 98 -24.42 -5.58 34.18
N ALA A 99 -23.13 -5.64 33.86
CA ALA A 99 -22.22 -4.51 34.04
C ALA A 99 -22.48 -3.42 33.00
N ALA A 100 -22.69 -2.18 33.45
CA ALA A 100 -23.04 -1.06 32.58
C ALA A 100 -21.88 -0.59 31.69
N TRP A 101 -20.63 -0.73 32.18
CA TRP A 101 -19.43 -0.26 31.48
C TRP A 101 -19.21 -0.91 30.11
N CYS A 102 -19.73 -2.13 29.90
CA CYS A 102 -19.52 -2.93 28.69
C CYS A 102 -20.73 -3.01 27.75
N GLU A 103 -21.77 -2.22 28.00
CA GLU A 103 -22.94 -2.15 27.12
C GLU A 103 -22.54 -1.45 25.81
N LEU A 104 -22.56 -2.21 24.72
CA LEU A 104 -22.16 -1.71 23.41
C LEU A 104 -23.36 -1.01 22.77
N LYS A 105 -23.17 0.25 22.39
CA LYS A 105 -24.10 1.00 21.57
C LYS A 105 -23.55 1.08 20.16
N LEU A 106 -24.35 0.67 19.19
CA LEU A 106 -24.07 0.90 17.78
C LEU A 106 -24.28 2.38 17.49
N GLU A 107 -23.22 3.09 17.11
CA GLU A 107 -23.32 4.48 16.67
C GLU A 107 -23.58 4.54 15.17
N LYS A 108 -22.81 3.75 14.39
CA LYS A 108 -22.99 3.62 12.95
C LYS A 108 -22.68 2.21 12.48
N SER A 109 -23.48 1.73 11.53
CA SER A 109 -23.24 0.48 10.81
C SER A 109 -22.67 0.80 9.42
N PHE A 110 -21.77 -0.04 8.95
CA PHE A 110 -21.25 -0.01 7.59
C PHE A 110 -21.27 -1.41 7.02
N VAL A 111 -20.97 -1.50 5.73
CA VAL A 111 -20.97 -2.79 5.04
C VAL A 111 -19.90 -3.73 5.57
N ASP A 112 -18.75 -3.25 6.04
CA ASP A 112 -17.65 -4.08 6.55
C ASP A 112 -17.03 -3.56 7.85
N ALA A 113 -17.74 -2.67 8.55
CA ALA A 113 -17.29 -2.10 9.81
C ALA A 113 -18.47 -1.73 10.71
N LEU A 114 -18.21 -1.63 12.01
CA LEU A 114 -19.15 -1.08 12.99
C LEU A 114 -18.44 -0.01 13.81
N GLU A 115 -19.07 1.15 13.95
CA GLU A 115 -18.67 2.16 14.93
C GLU A 115 -19.51 1.92 16.19
N VAL A 116 -18.83 1.56 17.27
CA VAL A 116 -19.45 1.24 18.54
C VAL A 116 -18.88 2.10 19.65
N SER A 117 -19.75 2.50 20.57
CA SER A 117 -19.40 3.17 21.81
C SER A 117 -19.87 2.33 23.00
N TRP A 118 -19.32 2.59 24.17
CA TRP A 118 -19.79 2.04 25.43
C TRP A 118 -19.57 3.06 26.54
N LEU A 119 -20.14 2.82 27.72
CA LEU A 119 -20.03 3.76 28.83
C LEU A 119 -18.59 3.87 29.36
N GLY A 120 -17.83 2.77 29.29
CA GLY A 120 -16.48 2.69 29.83
C GLY A 120 -16.47 2.64 31.35
N ILE A 121 -15.27 2.67 31.91
CA ILE A 121 -15.02 2.84 33.34
C ILE A 121 -14.46 4.23 33.60
N GLU A 122 -14.67 4.76 34.81
CA GLU A 122 -14.07 6.02 35.23
C GLU A 122 -12.54 5.92 35.23
N GLU A 123 -11.87 7.06 35.03
CA GLU A 123 -10.42 7.12 34.98
C GLU A 123 -9.83 6.70 36.35
N PRO A 124 -9.01 5.63 36.39
CA PRO A 124 -8.47 5.13 37.64
C PRO A 124 -7.41 6.09 38.19
N PRO A 125 -7.15 6.07 39.51
CA PRO A 125 -6.14 6.93 40.09
C PRO A 125 -4.74 6.63 39.49
N PRO A 126 -3.84 7.62 39.38
CA PRO A 126 -2.44 7.36 39.00
C PRO A 126 -1.81 6.32 39.94
N PRO A 127 -0.98 5.38 39.43
CA PRO A 127 -0.38 5.35 38.10
C PRO A 127 -1.13 4.46 37.07
N PHE A 128 -2.39 4.12 37.29
CA PHE A 128 -3.11 3.17 36.44
C PHE A 128 -3.57 3.80 35.13
N LYS A 129 -3.60 2.99 34.06
CA LYS A 129 -4.15 3.34 32.75
C LYS A 129 -5.18 2.32 32.30
N VAL A 130 -6.19 2.79 31.59
CA VAL A 130 -7.25 1.97 30.99
C VAL A 130 -6.92 1.70 29.52
N THR A 131 -7.13 0.47 29.08
CA THR A 131 -7.10 0.11 27.67
C THR A 131 -8.25 -0.84 27.38
N TYR A 132 -9.02 -0.54 26.33
CA TYR A 132 -10.12 -1.37 25.88
C TYR A 132 -9.71 -2.27 24.73
N SER A 133 -10.36 -3.42 24.64
CA SER A 133 -10.27 -4.33 23.51
C SER A 133 -11.67 -4.72 23.05
N VAL A 134 -12.03 -4.40 21.81
CA VAL A 134 -13.28 -4.86 21.21
C VAL A 134 -13.00 -6.10 20.40
N GLU A 135 -13.54 -7.24 20.83
CA GLU A 135 -13.43 -8.52 20.11
C GLU A 135 -14.69 -8.78 19.30
N TRP A 136 -14.54 -9.43 18.14
CA TRP A 136 -15.67 -9.82 17.30
C TRP A 136 -15.54 -11.24 16.77
N ARG A 137 -16.69 -11.88 16.54
CA ARG A 137 -16.80 -13.19 15.88
C ARG A 137 -18.11 -13.30 15.08
N PRO A 138 -18.19 -14.15 14.05
CA PRO A 138 -19.45 -14.47 13.39
C PRO A 138 -20.44 -15.10 14.34
N ARG A 139 -21.71 -14.75 14.20
CA ARG A 139 -22.77 -15.35 15.02
C ARG A 139 -22.83 -16.84 14.71
N PRO A 140 -22.68 -17.74 15.71
CA PRO A 140 -22.78 -19.17 15.46
C PRO A 140 -24.17 -19.50 14.89
N PRO A 141 -24.27 -20.43 13.91
CA PRO A 141 -25.56 -20.85 13.39
C PRO A 141 -26.41 -21.40 14.55
N LYS A 142 -27.69 -21.02 14.58
CA LYS A 142 -28.63 -21.62 15.55
C LYS A 142 -28.59 -23.14 15.34
N PRO A 143 -28.40 -23.96 16.39
CA PRO A 143 -28.49 -25.40 16.23
C PRO A 143 -29.90 -25.72 15.71
N ALA A 144 -29.97 -26.39 14.56
CA ALA A 144 -31.22 -26.98 14.09
C ALA A 144 -31.68 -27.97 15.17
N LYS A 145 -32.99 -28.03 15.41
CA LYS A 145 -33.60 -28.86 16.47
C LYS A 145 -33.37 -30.38 16.29
N GLU A 146 -32.63 -30.83 15.27
CA GLU A 146 -32.45 -32.24 14.94
C GLU A 146 -31.02 -32.78 15.09
N ASP A 147 -29.99 -31.96 15.33
CA ASP A 147 -28.59 -32.42 15.33
C ASP A 147 -27.96 -32.65 16.70
N ALA A 148 -28.76 -32.82 17.77
CA ALA A 148 -28.25 -33.18 19.10
C ALA A 148 -27.67 -34.61 19.18
N ALA A 149 -27.74 -35.41 18.09
CA ALA A 149 -27.41 -36.83 18.10
C ALA A 149 -26.18 -37.24 17.27
N ARG A 150 -25.47 -36.32 16.59
CA ARG A 150 -24.24 -36.67 15.86
C ARG A 150 -23.02 -35.99 16.46
N GLY A 151 -22.10 -36.84 16.93
CA GLY A 151 -20.93 -36.48 17.70
C GLY A 151 -19.97 -35.54 16.98
N ARG A 152 -19.22 -34.83 17.81
CA ARG A 152 -18.06 -33.99 17.49
C ARG A 152 -17.09 -34.73 16.56
N GLN A 153 -17.01 -34.29 15.31
CA GLN A 153 -15.84 -34.41 14.44
C GLN A 153 -16.09 -33.43 13.29
N ASP A 154 -15.54 -32.22 13.42
CA ASP A 154 -15.16 -31.29 12.33
C ASP A 154 -14.78 -29.94 12.96
N ALA A 155 -13.69 -29.94 13.72
CA ALA A 155 -13.07 -28.74 14.26
C ALA A 155 -11.83 -28.39 13.43
N ALA A 156 -12.02 -27.92 12.20
CA ALA A 156 -10.93 -27.45 11.33
C ALA A 156 -11.28 -26.24 10.45
N ASN A 157 -12.34 -25.49 10.77
CA ASN A 157 -12.61 -24.19 10.15
C ASN A 157 -13.18 -23.23 11.20
N THR A 158 -12.30 -22.60 11.98
CA THR A 158 -12.72 -21.57 12.93
C THR A 158 -13.11 -20.32 12.12
N PRO A 159 -14.35 -19.81 12.24
CA PRO A 159 -14.75 -18.59 11.52
C PRO A 159 -13.84 -17.43 11.93
N ALA A 160 -13.50 -16.56 10.95
CA ALA A 160 -12.62 -15.41 11.15
C ALA A 160 -13.08 -14.60 12.37
N ALA A 161 -12.23 -14.46 13.39
CA ALA A 161 -12.46 -13.66 14.58
C ALA A 161 -11.32 -12.66 14.73
N GLY A 162 -11.62 -11.47 15.24
CA GLY A 162 -10.64 -10.38 15.33
C GLY A 162 -10.82 -9.53 16.59
N HIS A 163 -9.88 -8.61 16.80
CA HIS A 163 -9.94 -7.65 17.89
C HIS A 163 -9.40 -6.28 17.45
N THR A 164 -9.86 -5.23 18.13
CA THR A 164 -9.40 -3.85 17.97
C THR A 164 -9.12 -3.27 19.34
N LEU A 165 -7.99 -2.58 19.51
CA LEU A 165 -7.64 -1.90 20.76
C LEU A 165 -8.10 -0.44 20.70
N SER A 166 -8.52 0.11 21.84
CA SER A 166 -8.88 1.52 21.97
C SER A 166 -8.46 2.07 23.34
N SER A 167 -7.97 3.30 23.37
CA SER A 167 -7.76 4.06 24.62
C SER A 167 -9.03 4.80 25.08
N GLU A 168 -10.04 4.88 24.23
CA GLU A 168 -11.31 5.56 24.50
C GLU A 168 -12.46 4.56 24.61
N ALA A 169 -13.60 4.99 25.17
CA ALA A 169 -14.81 4.19 25.28
C ALA A 169 -15.60 4.11 23.94
N SER A 170 -14.88 4.09 22.83
CA SER A 170 -15.38 4.00 21.46
C SER A 170 -14.35 3.26 20.59
N ALA A 171 -14.82 2.59 19.54
CA ALA A 171 -13.94 1.97 18.55
C ALA A 171 -14.65 1.77 17.22
N THR A 172 -13.87 1.84 16.14
CA THR A 172 -14.28 1.34 14.83
C THR A 172 -13.75 -0.08 14.64
N VAL A 173 -14.64 -1.07 14.65
CA VAL A 173 -14.30 -2.47 14.38
C VAL A 173 -14.33 -2.69 12.87
N ARG A 174 -13.19 -3.00 12.27
CA ARG A 174 -12.99 -3.06 10.80
C ARG A 174 -12.85 -4.50 10.29
N SER A 175 -12.95 -4.65 8.96
CA SER A 175 -12.76 -5.92 8.25
C SER A 175 -13.79 -6.99 8.65
N LEU A 176 -15.03 -6.55 8.90
CA LEU A 176 -16.15 -7.39 9.24
C LEU A 176 -16.81 -7.99 7.97
N PRO A 177 -17.32 -9.23 8.02
CA PRO A 177 -18.04 -9.84 6.91
C PRO A 177 -19.30 -9.05 6.53
N PRO A 178 -19.48 -8.65 5.25
CA PRO A 178 -20.65 -7.89 4.82
C PRO A 178 -21.99 -8.58 4.98
N GLY A 179 -23.03 -7.79 5.26
CA GLY A 179 -24.41 -8.26 5.45
C GLY A 179 -24.55 -9.41 6.46
N SER A 180 -23.61 -9.55 7.40
CA SER A 180 -23.51 -10.68 8.29
C SER A 180 -23.92 -10.32 9.72
N MET A 181 -24.49 -11.30 10.41
CA MET A 181 -24.73 -11.22 11.84
C MET A 181 -23.46 -11.59 12.60
N LEU A 182 -23.06 -10.71 13.52
CA LEU A 182 -21.82 -10.80 14.27
C LEU A 182 -22.12 -10.72 15.77
N GLN A 183 -21.15 -11.15 16.56
CA GLN A 183 -21.11 -10.97 18.00
C GLN A 183 -19.90 -10.13 18.36
N LEU A 184 -20.09 -9.04 19.09
CA LEU A 184 -19.03 -8.19 19.62
C LEU A 184 -19.02 -8.24 21.16
N ARG A 185 -17.85 -8.08 21.78
CA ARG A 185 -17.73 -7.84 23.23
C ARG A 185 -16.60 -6.86 23.51
N VAL A 186 -16.74 -6.08 24.58
CA VAL A 186 -15.69 -5.19 25.07
C VAL A 186 -14.96 -5.84 26.24
N GLY A 187 -13.63 -5.85 26.17
CA GLY A 187 -12.74 -6.08 27.29
C GLY A 187 -12.12 -4.78 27.76
N VAL A 188 -11.77 -4.71 29.04
CA VAL A 188 -11.00 -3.61 29.62
C VAL A 188 -9.84 -4.18 30.42
N ARG A 189 -8.68 -3.55 30.28
CA ARG A 189 -7.47 -3.79 31.05
C ARG A 189 -7.13 -2.52 31.82
N VAL A 190 -6.92 -2.66 33.13
CA VAL A 190 -6.41 -1.59 34.00
C VAL A 190 -5.09 -2.07 34.58
N ALA A 191 -4.02 -1.38 34.24
CA ALA A 191 -2.67 -1.74 34.66
C ALA A 191 -1.82 -0.49 34.92
N PRO A 192 -0.75 -0.56 35.73
CA PRO A 192 0.17 0.54 35.92
C PRO A 192 0.77 1.01 34.58
N ALA A 193 0.97 2.32 34.42
CA ALA A 193 1.69 2.88 33.30
C ALA A 193 3.13 2.30 33.24
N ALA A 194 3.65 2.08 32.03
CA ALA A 194 5.00 1.57 31.83
C ALA A 194 6.03 2.47 32.57
N GLY A 195 6.81 1.86 33.47
CA GLY A 195 7.83 2.55 34.27
C GLY A 195 7.36 3.14 35.61
N ALA A 196 6.09 2.99 35.98
CA ALA A 196 5.60 3.45 37.29
C ALA A 196 5.95 2.45 38.40
N ALA A 197 6.42 2.96 39.55
CA ALA A 197 6.63 2.15 40.75
C ALA A 197 5.29 1.64 41.32
N ALA A 198 5.26 0.38 41.76
CA ALA A 198 4.07 -0.18 42.40
C ALA A 198 3.73 0.62 43.67
N PRO A 199 2.45 0.94 43.93
CA PRO A 199 2.05 1.69 45.12
C PRO A 199 2.42 0.94 46.41
N SER A 200 2.98 1.66 47.38
CA SER A 200 3.39 1.12 48.68
C SER A 200 2.20 0.51 49.42
N GLY A 201 2.25 -0.79 49.71
CA GLY A 201 1.17 -1.54 50.38
C GLY A 201 0.51 -2.61 49.51
N SER A 202 0.83 -2.69 48.21
CA SER A 202 0.45 -3.85 47.40
C SER A 202 1.28 -5.06 47.83
N GLY A 203 0.65 -6.07 48.42
CA GLY A 203 1.27 -7.40 48.51
C GLY A 203 1.73 -7.89 47.13
N ASN A 204 2.50 -8.98 47.07
CA ASN A 204 3.14 -9.57 45.88
C ASN A 204 2.27 -9.82 44.61
N GLY A 205 1.01 -9.36 44.55
CA GLY A 205 0.10 -9.48 43.43
C GLY A 205 0.29 -8.40 42.36
N ASN A 206 0.38 -8.85 41.11
CA ASN A 206 0.32 -8.01 39.91
C ASN A 206 -1.05 -7.31 39.84
N LEU A 207 -1.11 -5.97 39.98
CA LEU A 207 -2.33 -5.15 39.93
C LEU A 207 -2.83 -4.95 38.47
N ASP A 208 -2.89 -6.03 37.69
CA ASP A 208 -3.40 -6.08 36.31
C ASP A 208 -4.84 -6.61 36.34
N VAL A 209 -5.82 -5.71 36.26
CA VAL A 209 -7.24 -6.06 36.25
C VAL A 209 -7.71 -6.21 34.81
N ARG A 210 -8.24 -7.38 34.47
CA ARG A 210 -8.82 -7.66 33.14
C ARG A 210 -10.26 -8.09 33.29
N LEU A 211 -11.15 -7.37 32.63
CA LEU A 211 -12.58 -7.66 32.61
C LEU A 211 -13.05 -7.84 31.17
N SER A 212 -14.06 -8.67 30.97
CA SER A 212 -14.68 -8.89 29.67
C SER A 212 -16.20 -8.86 29.81
N GLY A 213 -16.84 -8.05 28.97
CA GLY A 213 -18.28 -8.02 28.82
C GLY A 213 -18.83 -9.24 28.09
N PRO A 214 -20.17 -9.39 28.07
CA PRO A 214 -20.82 -10.44 27.31
C PRO A 214 -20.76 -10.16 25.80
N TRP A 215 -20.90 -11.23 25.01
CA TRP A 215 -21.14 -11.13 23.57
C TRP A 215 -22.52 -10.51 23.30
N GLN A 216 -22.56 -9.51 22.43
CA GLN A 216 -23.74 -8.77 22.00
C GLN A 216 -23.87 -8.88 20.48
N ASP A 217 -25.09 -9.11 19.97
CA ASP A 217 -25.34 -9.33 18.55
C ASP A 217 -25.41 -7.99 17.79
N PHE A 218 -24.72 -7.90 16.66
CA PHE A 218 -24.75 -6.77 15.73
C PHE A 218 -24.89 -7.27 14.29
N ALA A 219 -25.24 -6.38 13.37
CA ALA A 219 -25.29 -6.65 11.94
C ALA A 219 -24.51 -5.56 11.20
N THR A 220 -23.69 -5.96 10.23
CA THR A 220 -23.17 -5.04 9.22
C THR A 220 -24.23 -4.80 8.15
N ASP A 221 -24.19 -3.64 7.51
CA ASP A 221 -25.12 -3.32 6.42
C ASP A 221 -24.95 -4.29 5.24
N HIS A 222 -26.03 -4.46 4.48
CA HIS A 222 -25.96 -5.14 3.18
C HIS A 222 -25.26 -4.24 2.16
N ALA A 223 -24.57 -4.83 1.18
CA ALA A 223 -24.05 -4.10 0.03
C ALA A 223 -25.22 -3.34 -0.64
N MET A 224 -25.12 -2.01 -0.70
CA MET A 224 -26.12 -1.19 -1.37
C MET A 224 -26.14 -1.53 -2.87
N LYS A 225 -27.33 -1.75 -3.43
CA LYS A 225 -27.53 -1.74 -4.87
C LYS A 225 -27.39 -0.28 -5.35
N ALA A 226 -26.71 -0.07 -6.48
CA ALA A 226 -26.37 1.23 -7.04
C ALA A 226 -27.55 2.18 -7.30
N ASP A 227 -28.80 1.68 -7.24
CA ASP A 227 -30.00 2.41 -7.65
C ASP A 227 -30.63 3.29 -6.56
N TYR A 228 -30.04 3.39 -5.37
CA TYR A 228 -30.58 4.19 -4.25
C TYR A 228 -29.53 5.11 -3.64
N LEU A 229 -29.33 6.29 -4.21
CA LEU A 229 -28.59 7.37 -3.56
C LEU A 229 -29.27 8.72 -3.82
N ASP A 230 -29.83 9.34 -2.78
CA ASP A 230 -30.15 10.77 -2.81
C ASP A 230 -28.91 11.63 -2.54
N GLY A 231 -28.90 12.87 -3.03
CA GLY A 231 -27.74 13.76 -2.95
C GLY A 231 -27.38 14.24 -1.53
N SER A 232 -28.29 14.13 -0.57
CA SER A 232 -28.05 14.60 0.81
C SER A 232 -27.23 13.61 1.62
N SER A 233 -27.51 12.32 1.44
CA SER A 233 -26.82 11.19 2.08
C SER A 233 -25.37 11.05 1.60
N LEU A 234 -25.15 11.34 0.30
CA LEU A 234 -23.82 11.35 -0.32
C LEU A 234 -22.89 12.41 0.27
N SER A 235 -23.43 13.62 0.52
CA SER A 235 -22.66 14.73 1.08
C SER A 235 -22.19 14.47 2.53
N SER A 236 -23.03 13.85 3.35
CA SER A 236 -22.67 13.48 4.72
C SER A 236 -21.64 12.34 4.77
N LEU A 237 -21.77 11.35 3.87
CA LEU A 237 -20.77 10.28 3.72
C LEU A 237 -19.41 10.80 3.25
N MET A 238 -19.39 11.75 2.30
CA MET A 238 -18.17 12.40 1.85
C MET A 238 -17.51 13.24 2.95
N SER A 239 -18.29 13.96 3.75
CA SER A 239 -17.79 14.73 4.90
C SER A 239 -17.18 13.84 6.00
N LEU A 240 -17.80 12.69 6.27
CA LEU A 240 -17.31 11.70 7.24
C LEU A 240 -16.08 10.93 6.74
N ARG A 241 -15.89 10.76 5.42
CA ARG A 241 -14.68 10.16 4.82
C ARG A 241 -13.50 11.14 4.74
N ALA A 242 -13.76 12.41 4.41
CA ALA A 242 -12.76 13.48 4.38
C ALA A 242 -12.15 13.81 5.76
N SER A 243 -12.78 13.31 6.84
CA SER A 243 -12.29 13.41 8.22
C SER A 243 -11.62 12.13 8.74
N GLY A 244 -11.46 11.08 7.91
CA GLY A 244 -10.82 9.83 8.30
C GLY A 244 -11.66 8.89 9.17
N ALA A 245 -12.93 9.21 9.42
CA ALA A 245 -13.82 8.45 10.31
C ALA A 245 -14.37 7.14 9.70
N LEU A 246 -14.08 6.87 8.42
CA LEU A 246 -14.60 5.73 7.66
C LEU A 246 -13.47 5.01 6.89
N PRO A 247 -13.28 3.68 7.04
CA PRO A 247 -12.42 2.92 6.15
C PRO A 247 -13.03 2.81 4.76
N LYS A 248 -12.19 2.98 3.73
CA LYS A 248 -12.56 2.81 2.31
C LYS A 248 -12.60 1.30 1.98
N ARG A 249 -13.75 0.76 1.55
CA ARG A 249 -13.89 -0.65 1.10
C ARG A 249 -13.50 -0.82 -0.36
N PHE A 250 -12.28 -1.24 -0.65
CA PHE A 250 -11.78 -1.34 -2.02
C PHE A 250 -12.28 -2.59 -2.78
N LEU A 251 -12.98 -2.39 -3.91
CA LEU A 251 -13.41 -3.42 -4.85
C LEU A 251 -12.27 -3.98 -5.69
N ARG A 252 -11.22 -3.18 -5.91
CA ARG A 252 -10.16 -3.40 -6.90
C ARG A 252 -8.82 -3.00 -6.30
N ALA A 253 -7.77 -3.74 -6.64
CA ALA A 253 -6.38 -3.34 -6.38
C ALA A 253 -5.57 -3.61 -7.65
N VAL A 254 -4.89 -2.58 -8.12
CA VAL A 254 -3.99 -2.55 -9.28
C VAL A 254 -2.59 -2.33 -8.73
N ARG A 255 -1.66 -3.25 -8.99
CA ARG A 255 -0.25 -3.04 -8.58
C ARG A 255 0.52 -2.33 -9.68
N GLY A 256 1.46 -1.46 -9.32
CA GLY A 256 2.37 -0.77 -10.25
C GLY A 256 3.53 -0.05 -9.54
N GLY A 257 4.53 0.39 -10.31
CA GLY A 257 5.70 1.14 -9.80
C GLY A 257 6.72 0.31 -9.02
N MET A 258 7.85 0.96 -8.67
CA MET A 258 9.05 0.35 -8.06
C MET A 258 8.78 -0.41 -6.75
N TRP A 259 7.75 -0.01 -6.00
CA TRP A 259 7.37 -0.62 -4.71
C TRP A 259 6.16 -1.57 -4.81
N GLY A 260 5.63 -1.83 -6.01
CA GLY A 260 4.40 -2.59 -6.18
C GLY A 260 3.19 -1.93 -5.51
N LEU A 261 3.13 -0.60 -5.58
CA LEU A 261 2.07 0.25 -5.04
C LEU A 261 0.70 -0.26 -5.50
N GLU A 262 -0.26 -0.28 -4.58
CA GLU A 262 -1.61 -0.74 -4.85
C GLU A 262 -2.54 0.44 -5.06
N TYR A 263 -2.92 0.73 -6.30
CA TYR A 263 -4.04 1.61 -6.60
C TYR A 263 -5.35 0.87 -6.38
N ARG A 264 -6.19 1.38 -5.50
CA ARG A 264 -7.41 0.73 -5.06
C ARG A 264 -8.62 1.61 -5.32
N ILE A 265 -9.69 1.05 -5.92
CA ILE A 265 -10.98 1.73 -6.13
C ILE A 265 -12.05 1.04 -5.29
N ASN A 266 -12.88 1.80 -4.59
CA ASN A 266 -13.98 1.31 -3.75
C ASN A 266 -15.33 1.21 -4.50
N GLU A 267 -16.36 0.66 -3.84
CA GLU A 267 -17.68 0.45 -4.47
C GLU A 267 -18.46 1.73 -4.78
N MET A 268 -17.97 2.87 -4.28
CA MET A 268 -18.53 4.20 -4.52
C MET A 268 -17.72 4.98 -5.57
N GLY A 269 -16.66 4.39 -6.14
CA GLY A 269 -15.76 5.04 -7.09
C GLY A 269 -14.66 5.89 -6.45
N ASP A 270 -14.51 5.92 -5.11
CA ASP A 270 -13.36 6.58 -4.49
C ASP A 270 -12.11 5.72 -4.70
N ASP A 271 -11.02 6.39 -5.02
CA ASP A 271 -9.72 5.81 -5.30
C ASP A 271 -8.65 6.23 -4.27
N GLY A 272 -7.55 5.49 -4.26
CA GLY A 272 -6.38 5.79 -3.44
C GLY A 272 -5.23 4.82 -3.73
N VAL A 273 -4.01 5.21 -3.40
CA VAL A 273 -2.80 4.41 -3.64
C VAL A 273 -2.21 4.00 -2.29
N PHE A 274 -1.75 2.75 -2.19
CA PHE A 274 -1.32 2.14 -0.94
C PHE A 274 0.04 1.50 -1.09
N THR A 275 0.88 1.61 -0.06
CA THR A 275 2.12 0.84 -0.01
C THR A 275 1.84 -0.59 0.47
N PRO A 276 2.37 -1.65 -0.18
CA PRO A 276 2.22 -3.02 0.32
C PRO A 276 3.11 -3.29 1.55
N GLU A 277 4.19 -2.54 1.70
CA GLU A 277 5.25 -2.71 2.70
C GLU A 277 5.47 -1.43 3.50
N GLU A 278 6.21 -1.53 4.60
CA GLU A 278 6.62 -0.37 5.38
C GLU A 278 7.63 0.46 4.60
N VAL A 279 7.46 1.78 4.61
CA VAL A 279 8.34 2.72 3.91
C VAL A 279 8.99 3.63 4.94
N THR A 280 10.31 3.75 4.89
CA THR A 280 11.05 4.64 5.79
C THR A 280 11.07 6.09 5.27
N ALA A 281 11.17 7.04 6.18
CA ALA A 281 11.26 8.46 5.85
C ALA A 281 12.39 8.78 4.86
N GLY A 282 12.07 9.60 3.85
CA GLY A 282 12.96 10.00 2.76
C GLY A 282 13.08 9.00 1.62
N THR A 283 12.35 7.88 1.66
CA THR A 283 12.38 6.88 0.59
C THR A 283 11.64 7.39 -0.65
N PRO A 284 12.26 7.36 -1.85
CA PRO A 284 11.59 7.63 -3.11
C PRO A 284 10.47 6.64 -3.37
N ILE A 285 9.24 7.12 -3.56
CA ILE A 285 8.05 6.30 -3.84
C ILE A 285 7.90 6.07 -5.34
N GLU A 286 7.95 7.14 -6.13
CA GLU A 286 7.67 7.06 -7.55
C GLU A 286 8.38 8.18 -8.32
N VAL A 287 8.82 7.84 -9.53
CA VAL A 287 9.29 8.80 -10.52
C VAL A 287 8.20 8.88 -11.57
N CYS A 288 7.64 10.06 -11.74
CA CYS A 288 6.45 10.28 -12.53
C CYS A 288 6.81 11.08 -13.79
N PRO A 289 6.76 10.47 -14.98
CA PRO A 289 6.99 11.18 -16.23
C PRO A 289 5.94 12.25 -16.47
N LEU A 290 6.37 13.39 -17.01
CA LEU A 290 5.52 14.50 -17.42
C LEU A 290 5.18 14.37 -18.90
N LEU A 291 3.90 14.47 -19.22
CA LEU A 291 3.39 14.51 -20.59
C LEU A 291 2.78 15.90 -20.88
N GLU A 292 3.49 16.71 -21.66
CA GLU A 292 3.03 18.07 -22.00
C GLU A 292 1.69 18.04 -22.74
N VAL A 293 0.81 18.99 -22.40
CA VAL A 293 -0.50 19.14 -23.04
C VAL A 293 -0.71 20.56 -23.54
N ASP A 294 -1.49 20.68 -24.61
CA ASP A 294 -1.90 21.97 -25.14
C ASP A 294 -2.68 22.79 -24.09
N THR A 295 -2.27 24.05 -23.93
CA THR A 295 -2.79 24.94 -22.89
C THR A 295 -4.25 25.35 -23.14
N ASP A 296 -4.68 25.41 -24.40
CA ASP A 296 -6.06 25.76 -24.75
C ASP A 296 -7.01 24.58 -24.52
N CYS A 297 -6.57 23.36 -24.85
CA CYS A 297 -7.27 22.14 -24.49
C CYS A 297 -7.38 21.98 -22.97
N ARG A 298 -6.29 22.22 -22.22
CA ARG A 298 -6.33 22.23 -20.74
C ARG A 298 -7.34 23.24 -20.20
N ARG A 299 -7.42 24.45 -20.77
CA ARG A 299 -8.40 25.47 -20.33
C ARG A 299 -9.84 25.02 -20.51
N ARG A 300 -10.13 24.23 -21.56
CA ARG A 300 -11.47 23.68 -21.84
C ARG A 300 -11.79 22.38 -21.09
N SER A 301 -10.78 21.71 -20.53
CA SER A 301 -10.91 20.40 -19.88
C SER A 301 -10.74 20.48 -18.35
N PRO A 302 -11.81 20.42 -17.55
CA PRO A 302 -11.71 20.29 -16.10
C PRO A 302 -10.89 19.07 -15.66
N VAL A 303 -10.91 17.99 -16.46
CA VAL A 303 -10.13 16.78 -16.18
C VAL A 303 -8.64 17.07 -16.30
N LEU A 304 -8.19 17.72 -17.38
CA LEU A 304 -6.77 18.10 -17.53
C LEU A 304 -6.32 19.11 -16.49
N GLN A 305 -7.16 20.08 -16.10
CA GLN A 305 -6.81 21.03 -15.05
C GLN A 305 -6.47 20.33 -13.73
N ARG A 306 -7.14 19.21 -13.44
CA ARG A 306 -6.89 18.39 -12.25
C ARG A 306 -5.63 17.53 -12.36
N LEU A 307 -5.30 17.03 -13.55
CA LEU A 307 -4.20 16.08 -13.75
C LEU A 307 -2.85 16.72 -14.05
N THR A 308 -2.82 18.04 -14.29
CA THR A 308 -1.63 18.71 -14.82
C THR A 308 -0.94 19.60 -13.79
N LEU A 309 0.38 19.66 -13.89
CA LEU A 309 1.25 20.60 -13.19
C LEU A 309 1.85 21.61 -14.17
N PRO A 310 2.23 22.81 -13.72
CA PRO A 310 3.05 23.69 -14.53
C PRO A 310 4.40 23.04 -14.85
N LEU A 311 4.99 23.34 -16.01
CA LEU A 311 6.34 22.88 -16.34
C LEU A 311 7.39 23.82 -15.73
N PRO A 312 8.49 23.27 -15.16
CA PRO A 312 9.51 24.08 -14.51
C PRO A 312 10.19 25.01 -15.52
N GLY A 313 10.28 26.31 -15.19
CA GLY A 313 10.95 27.31 -16.03
C GLY A 313 10.21 27.69 -17.31
N ARG A 314 9.00 27.16 -17.56
CA ARG A 314 8.20 27.46 -18.76
C ARG A 314 6.90 28.15 -18.37
N LYS A 315 6.71 29.37 -18.89
CA LYS A 315 5.48 30.14 -18.66
C LYS A 315 4.33 29.53 -19.48
N ASP A 316 3.16 29.40 -18.84
CA ASP A 316 1.91 28.93 -19.48
C ASP A 316 2.01 27.56 -20.15
N ALA A 317 2.90 26.68 -19.67
CA ALA A 317 3.07 25.31 -20.14
C ALA A 317 2.73 24.33 -19.02
N TYR A 318 2.00 23.27 -19.35
CA TYR A 318 1.47 22.32 -18.38
C TYR A 318 1.67 20.89 -18.86
N ALA A 319 1.85 19.96 -17.92
CA ALA A 319 2.02 18.55 -18.23
C ALA A 319 1.20 17.67 -17.29
N VAL A 320 0.61 16.60 -17.84
CA VAL A 320 0.00 15.53 -17.07
C VAL A 320 1.10 14.80 -16.33
N VAL A 321 0.89 14.59 -15.03
CA VAL A 321 1.79 13.77 -14.22
C VAL A 321 1.35 12.31 -14.34
N LEU A 322 2.13 11.50 -15.06
CA LEU A 322 1.90 10.06 -15.19
C LEU A 322 2.26 9.32 -13.90
N GLY A 323 2.28 7.99 -13.91
CA GLY A 323 2.41 7.20 -12.68
C GLY A 323 1.10 7.17 -11.88
N PHE A 324 1.20 6.97 -10.57
CA PHE A 324 0.09 7.02 -9.62
C PHE A 324 -0.01 8.36 -8.87
N ALA A 325 0.88 9.31 -9.14
CA ALA A 325 0.91 10.68 -8.61
C ALA A 325 -0.47 11.32 -8.40
N GLN A 326 -1.20 11.60 -9.48
CA GLN A 326 -2.48 12.31 -9.38
C GLN A 326 -3.63 11.42 -8.84
N LEU A 327 -3.33 10.16 -8.52
CA LEU A 327 -4.25 9.18 -7.93
C LEU A 327 -4.04 9.01 -6.41
N TYR A 328 -2.97 9.57 -5.84
CA TYR A 328 -2.81 9.67 -4.39
C TYR A 328 -3.96 10.53 -3.84
N SER A 329 -4.81 9.94 -2.99
CA SER A 329 -6.07 10.57 -2.57
C SER A 329 -5.82 11.85 -1.76
N ARG A 330 -6.86 12.67 -1.59
CA ARG A 330 -6.76 13.98 -0.92
C ARG A 330 -6.97 13.84 0.59
N SER A 331 -5.90 13.62 1.35
CA SER A 331 -5.88 13.83 2.80
C SER A 331 -5.53 15.28 3.13
N LYS A 332 -5.89 15.73 4.35
CA LYS A 332 -5.49 17.05 4.89
C LYS A 332 -4.04 17.06 5.40
N GLU A 333 -3.44 15.90 5.59
CA GLU A 333 -2.06 15.73 6.05
C GLU A 333 -1.32 14.82 5.06
N PRO A 334 -0.49 15.39 4.16
CA PRO A 334 0.27 14.61 3.19
C PRO A 334 1.44 13.89 3.89
N ASN A 335 1.57 12.59 3.66
CA ASN A 335 2.71 11.78 4.10
C ASN A 335 3.80 11.63 3.01
N LEU A 336 3.60 12.28 1.86
CA LEU A 336 4.53 12.38 0.75
C LEU A 336 4.87 13.83 0.39
N ARG A 337 6.08 14.04 -0.11
CA ARG A 337 6.52 15.29 -0.76
C ARG A 337 6.81 15.05 -2.22
N TRP A 338 6.90 16.14 -2.98
CA TRP A 338 7.17 16.10 -4.39
C TRP A 338 8.09 17.24 -4.82
N GLY A 339 8.76 17.03 -5.96
CA GLY A 339 9.64 18.00 -6.57
C GLY A 339 9.99 17.61 -8.01
N TYR A 340 10.49 18.56 -8.79
CA TYR A 340 10.93 18.28 -10.16
C TYR A 340 12.27 17.57 -10.15
N LEU A 341 12.35 16.49 -10.91
CA LEU A 341 13.61 15.84 -11.23
C LEU A 341 13.91 16.10 -12.71
N GLY A 342 14.74 17.10 -12.97
CA GLY A 342 14.97 17.54 -14.34
C GLY A 342 13.74 18.24 -14.96
N PRO A 343 13.68 18.35 -16.30
CA PRO A 343 12.65 19.12 -16.99
C PRO A 343 11.34 18.37 -17.22
N ASP A 344 11.34 17.03 -17.14
CA ASP A 344 10.27 16.17 -17.64
C ASP A 344 9.84 15.06 -16.68
N GLU A 345 10.30 15.09 -15.42
CA GLU A 345 9.90 14.14 -14.38
C GLU A 345 9.59 14.85 -13.05
N VAL A 346 8.74 14.19 -12.27
CA VAL A 346 8.46 14.52 -10.86
C VAL A 346 8.91 13.35 -9.99
N LEU A 347 9.62 13.66 -8.91
CA LEU A 347 9.92 12.69 -7.85
C LEU A 347 8.92 12.85 -6.71
N VAL A 348 8.40 11.74 -6.21
CA VAL A 348 7.57 11.68 -5.00
C VAL A 348 8.28 10.82 -3.95
N TRP A 349 8.36 11.26 -2.69
CA TRP A 349 9.04 10.53 -1.60
C TRP A 349 8.33 10.66 -0.25
N ALA A 350 8.54 9.68 0.64
CA ALA A 350 7.97 9.66 1.98
C ALA A 350 8.63 10.69 2.91
N VAL A 351 7.85 11.40 3.74
CA VAL A 351 8.41 12.32 4.76
C VAL A 351 8.57 11.73 6.14
N GLU A 352 7.84 10.66 6.41
CA GLU A 352 7.81 9.96 7.68
C GLU A 352 7.83 8.45 7.42
N ASP A 353 7.98 7.67 8.49
CA ASP A 353 7.85 6.22 8.39
C ASP A 353 6.37 5.88 8.17
N ILE A 354 6.07 5.26 7.03
CA ILE A 354 4.72 4.90 6.61
C ILE A 354 4.54 3.39 6.83
N PRO A 355 3.64 2.97 7.75
CA PRO A 355 3.38 1.56 7.99
C PRO A 355 2.88 0.83 6.74
N ALA A 356 3.16 -0.47 6.64
CA ALA A 356 2.64 -1.30 5.56
C ALA A 356 1.12 -1.19 5.43
N ARG A 357 0.62 -1.19 4.18
CA ARG A 357 -0.80 -1.08 3.80
C ARG A 357 -1.46 0.27 4.12
N SER A 358 -0.67 1.27 4.48
CA SER A 358 -1.14 2.66 4.62
C SER A 358 -1.40 3.29 3.25
N GLU A 359 -2.34 4.23 3.23
CA GLU A 359 -2.62 5.06 2.06
C GLU A 359 -1.54 6.14 1.91
N LEU A 360 -1.21 6.45 0.67
CA LEU A 360 -0.19 7.40 0.27
C LEU A 360 -0.88 8.69 -0.20
N PHE A 361 -0.39 9.83 0.28
CA PHE A 361 -1.00 11.14 0.11
C PHE A 361 0.06 12.18 -0.26
N VAL A 362 -0.14 12.86 -1.38
CA VAL A 362 0.70 13.99 -1.81
C VAL A 362 -0.19 15.19 -2.09
N ASP A 363 0.28 16.39 -1.69
CA ASP A 363 -0.39 17.64 -2.02
C ASP A 363 0.39 18.41 -3.11
N PHE A 364 -0.05 18.22 -4.36
CA PHE A 364 0.50 18.92 -5.52
C PHE A 364 0.21 20.43 -5.57
N ALA A 365 -0.63 20.96 -4.67
CA ALA A 365 -0.83 22.41 -4.54
C ALA A 365 0.29 23.08 -3.73
N THR A 366 1.05 22.31 -2.94
CA THR A 366 2.25 22.82 -2.27
C THR A 366 3.39 23.08 -3.26
N PRO A 367 4.26 24.08 -3.05
CA PRO A 367 5.41 24.30 -3.91
C PRO A 367 6.33 23.06 -3.99
N PRO A 368 6.92 22.78 -5.16
CA PRO A 368 7.87 21.68 -5.31
C PRO A 368 9.10 21.90 -4.44
N GLU A 369 9.64 20.83 -3.87
CA GLU A 369 10.84 20.85 -3.03
C GLU A 369 12.10 20.37 -3.78
N PRO A 370 13.31 20.74 -3.33
CA PRO A 370 14.57 20.21 -3.85
C PRO A 370 14.64 18.68 -3.69
N VAL A 371 15.01 17.97 -4.74
CA VAL A 371 14.93 16.50 -4.81
C VAL A 371 16.27 15.80 -4.56
N GLU A 372 17.37 16.53 -4.38
CA GLU A 372 18.73 15.99 -4.43
C GLU A 372 18.98 14.93 -3.34
N GLU A 373 18.53 15.19 -2.11
CA GLU A 373 18.71 14.26 -0.99
C GLU A 373 17.82 13.02 -1.13
N ALA A 374 16.56 13.20 -1.56
CA ALA A 374 15.64 12.09 -1.81
C ALA A 374 16.12 11.22 -2.98
N ALA A 375 16.60 11.83 -4.07
CA ALA A 375 17.10 11.13 -5.24
C ALA A 375 18.31 10.23 -4.95
N GLN A 376 19.15 10.60 -3.98
CA GLN A 376 20.29 9.79 -3.53
C GLN A 376 19.89 8.53 -2.75
N ARG A 377 18.67 8.49 -2.19
CA ARG A 377 18.14 7.34 -1.43
C ARG A 377 17.38 6.34 -2.31
N ARG A 378 17.50 6.45 -3.64
CA ARG A 378 16.91 5.48 -4.57
C ARG A 378 17.49 4.09 -4.31
N PRO A 379 16.65 3.06 -4.08
CA PRO A 379 17.13 1.70 -3.98
C PRO A 379 17.82 1.27 -5.28
N SER A 380 19.02 0.69 -5.16
CA SER A 380 19.67 -0.04 -6.24
C SER A 380 18.94 -1.39 -6.42
N ILE A 381 17.92 -1.40 -7.26
CA ILE A 381 17.19 -2.57 -7.79
C ILE A 381 16.26 -3.34 -6.83
N LEU A 382 15.10 -3.69 -7.40
CA LEU A 382 14.08 -4.64 -6.98
C LEU A 382 14.66 -5.93 -6.36
N ARG A 383 14.75 -5.98 -5.03
CA ARG A 383 15.04 -7.23 -4.32
C ARG A 383 13.75 -8.00 -4.08
N GLN A 384 13.43 -8.84 -5.06
CA GLN A 384 12.42 -9.91 -5.04
C GLN A 384 10.95 -9.46 -5.13
N PRO A 385 10.09 -10.27 -5.79
CA PRO A 385 8.66 -9.98 -5.86
C PRO A 385 8.02 -10.06 -4.47
N PRO A 386 7.12 -9.14 -4.09
CA PRO A 386 6.25 -9.36 -2.95
C PRO A 386 5.41 -10.62 -3.20
N GLN A 387 5.46 -11.57 -2.27
CA GLN A 387 4.75 -12.85 -2.39
C GLN A 387 3.23 -12.63 -2.47
N LYS A 388 2.52 -13.48 -3.24
CA LYS A 388 1.06 -13.51 -3.25
C LYS A 388 0.56 -13.70 -1.81
N PRO A 389 -0.30 -12.81 -1.26
CA PRO A 389 -0.82 -12.99 0.09
C PRO A 389 -1.54 -14.34 0.20
N ARG A 390 -1.19 -15.15 1.20
CA ARG A 390 -1.92 -16.38 1.50
C ARG A 390 -3.40 -16.02 1.70
N ASN A 391 -4.28 -16.60 0.88
CA ASN A 391 -5.75 -16.45 0.88
C ASN A 391 -6.35 -15.23 0.15
N ALA A 392 -5.60 -14.54 -0.71
CA ALA A 392 -6.16 -13.51 -1.57
C ALA A 392 -7.06 -14.11 -2.70
N PRO A 393 -8.31 -13.64 -2.90
CA PRO A 393 -9.16 -14.07 -4.04
C PRO A 393 -8.44 -13.90 -5.39
N GLU A 394 -8.77 -14.73 -6.39
CA GLU A 394 -8.13 -14.77 -7.72
C GLU A 394 -8.17 -13.46 -8.55
N LYS A 395 -8.75 -12.37 -8.02
CA LYS A 395 -8.97 -11.10 -8.72
C LYS A 395 -7.88 -10.02 -8.48
N PHE A 396 -6.73 -10.37 -7.92
CA PHE A 396 -5.61 -9.42 -7.82
C PHE A 396 -4.77 -9.44 -9.11
N SER A 397 -4.83 -8.37 -9.89
CA SER A 397 -3.94 -8.12 -11.04
C SER A 397 -2.61 -7.57 -10.51
N GLY A 398 -1.64 -8.45 -10.28
CA GLY A 398 -0.32 -8.04 -9.83
C GLY A 398 0.61 -7.77 -11.00
N ALA A 399 1.11 -6.55 -11.19
CA ALA A 399 2.37 -6.31 -11.91
C ALA A 399 2.92 -4.87 -11.78
N GLY A 400 4.16 -4.73 -11.28
CA GLY A 400 4.89 -3.45 -11.13
C GLY A 400 6.40 -3.65 -11.37
N PHE A 401 6.77 -4.36 -12.45
CA PHE A 401 8.16 -4.73 -12.74
C PHE A 401 8.61 -4.18 -14.09
N VAL A 402 8.35 -2.90 -14.28
CA VAL A 402 8.75 -2.15 -15.46
C VAL A 402 9.38 -0.84 -15.04
N VAL A 403 10.26 -0.33 -15.88
CA VAL A 403 10.88 0.99 -15.74
C VAL A 403 10.70 1.75 -17.04
N HIS A 404 10.50 3.05 -16.98
CA HIS A 404 10.52 3.89 -18.18
C HIS A 404 11.92 4.48 -18.39
N GLY A 405 12.26 4.81 -19.63
CA GLY A 405 13.52 5.47 -19.96
C GLY A 405 13.55 5.85 -21.42
N ASP A 406 14.70 6.34 -21.89
CA ASP A 406 14.88 6.67 -23.30
C ASP A 406 14.74 5.41 -24.17
N SER A 407 13.80 5.46 -25.11
CA SER A 407 13.64 4.45 -26.13
C SER A 407 14.51 4.78 -27.31
N GLY A 408 15.21 3.77 -27.80
CA GLY A 408 15.91 3.89 -29.06
C GLY A 408 14.99 3.78 -30.28
N LEU A 409 13.69 3.54 -30.08
CA LEU A 409 12.65 3.61 -31.11
C LEU A 409 12.10 5.02 -31.18
N HIS A 410 11.41 5.45 -30.12
CA HIS A 410 10.70 6.73 -30.10
C HIS A 410 10.68 7.31 -28.69
N GLY A 411 11.30 8.48 -28.51
CA GLY A 411 11.22 9.25 -27.27
C GLY A 411 11.50 8.39 -26.01
N ARG A 412 10.46 8.14 -25.22
CA ARG A 412 10.52 7.27 -24.04
C ARG A 412 9.84 5.92 -24.32
N GLY A 413 10.32 4.88 -23.66
CA GLY A 413 9.76 3.53 -23.73
C GLY A 413 9.66 2.90 -22.35
N VAL A 414 9.03 1.73 -22.29
CA VAL A 414 8.87 0.93 -21.07
C VAL A 414 9.65 -0.37 -21.22
N PHE A 415 10.42 -0.72 -20.20
CA PHE A 415 11.34 -1.86 -20.23
C PHE A 415 11.04 -2.82 -19.07
N ALA A 416 11.12 -4.11 -19.33
CA ALA A 416 10.93 -5.13 -18.30
C ALA A 416 12.12 -5.13 -17.32
N THR A 417 11.85 -5.15 -16.01
CA THR A 417 12.92 -5.23 -14.98
C THR A 417 13.20 -6.65 -14.52
N ARG A 418 12.49 -7.63 -15.10
CA ARG A 418 12.62 -9.06 -14.82
C ARG A 418 12.17 -9.89 -16.02
N THR A 419 12.57 -11.16 -16.03
CA THR A 419 12.00 -12.14 -16.96
C THR A 419 10.50 -12.31 -16.69
N THR A 420 9.69 -12.27 -17.74
CA THR A 420 8.22 -12.43 -17.68
C THR A 420 7.80 -13.47 -18.71
N GLU A 421 6.99 -14.45 -18.31
CA GLU A 421 6.53 -15.52 -19.19
C GLU A 421 5.33 -15.09 -20.05
N PRO A 422 5.10 -15.74 -21.21
CA PRO A 422 3.90 -15.51 -22.01
C PRO A 422 2.61 -15.64 -21.20
N GLY A 423 1.66 -14.73 -21.41
CA GLY A 423 0.38 -14.67 -20.70
C GLY A 423 0.44 -14.05 -19.31
N GLN A 424 1.62 -13.67 -18.81
CA GLN A 424 1.72 -12.95 -17.53
C GLN A 424 1.37 -11.47 -17.69
N LEU A 425 0.68 -10.93 -16.68
CA LEU A 425 0.44 -9.49 -16.56
C LEU A 425 1.77 -8.75 -16.31
N ILE A 426 2.01 -7.70 -17.10
CA ILE A 426 3.18 -6.82 -17.08
C ILE A 426 2.93 -5.57 -16.25
N GLU A 427 1.79 -4.93 -16.49
CA GLU A 427 1.31 -3.77 -15.75
C GLU A 427 -0.20 -3.66 -15.93
N SER A 428 -0.87 -3.19 -14.88
CA SER A 428 -2.27 -2.79 -14.97
C SER A 428 -2.32 -1.30 -14.67
N CYS A 429 -2.79 -0.51 -15.63
CA CYS A 429 -2.76 0.94 -15.57
C CYS A 429 -4.18 1.44 -15.32
N PRO A 430 -4.47 2.15 -14.22
CA PRO A 430 -5.75 2.82 -14.03
C PRO A 430 -6.02 3.77 -15.21
N VAL A 431 -7.23 3.78 -15.75
CA VAL A 431 -7.57 4.72 -16.83
C VAL A 431 -8.47 5.84 -16.32
N VAL A 432 -8.15 7.06 -16.71
CA VAL A 432 -8.99 8.24 -16.46
C VAL A 432 -9.81 8.53 -17.69
N GLN A 433 -11.13 8.61 -17.53
CA GLN A 433 -12.03 9.06 -18.59
C GLN A 433 -11.83 10.56 -18.83
N MET A 434 -11.60 10.93 -20.08
CA MET A 434 -11.43 12.32 -20.52
C MET A 434 -12.73 12.88 -21.09
N ASP A 435 -12.88 14.19 -20.93
CA ASP A 435 -13.79 14.98 -21.76
C ASP A 435 -13.23 15.14 -23.19
N GLU A 436 -14.01 15.75 -24.08
CA GLU A 436 -13.66 15.92 -25.49
C GLU A 436 -12.34 16.69 -25.68
N ALA A 437 -12.18 17.81 -24.95
CA ALA A 437 -10.96 18.62 -25.00
C ALA A 437 -9.73 17.87 -24.44
N GLY A 438 -9.90 17.05 -23.40
CA GLY A 438 -8.85 16.18 -22.89
C GLY A 438 -8.46 15.08 -23.89
N GLY A 439 -9.46 14.50 -24.55
CA GLY A 439 -9.25 13.55 -25.65
C GLY A 439 -8.57 14.18 -26.87
N GLU A 440 -8.81 15.46 -27.14
CA GLU A 440 -8.12 16.23 -28.18
C GLU A 440 -6.64 16.46 -27.82
N ALA A 441 -6.38 16.94 -26.60
CA ALA A 441 -5.02 17.21 -26.11
C ALA A 441 -4.11 15.98 -26.11
N LEU A 442 -4.70 14.81 -25.83
CA LEU A 442 -4.00 13.55 -25.65
C LEU A 442 -4.34 12.55 -26.75
N ILE A 443 -4.57 13.03 -27.97
CA ILE A 443 -4.99 12.22 -29.12
C ILE A 443 -4.06 11.02 -29.37
N SER A 444 -2.75 11.19 -29.22
CA SER A 444 -1.75 10.13 -29.41
C SER A 444 -1.75 9.05 -28.33
N TYR A 445 -2.38 9.30 -27.18
CA TYR A 445 -2.31 8.45 -26.00
C TYR A 445 -3.67 7.89 -25.58
N ARG A 446 -4.76 8.35 -26.21
CA ARG A 446 -6.12 7.99 -25.82
C ARG A 446 -6.55 6.63 -26.36
N TRP A 447 -7.27 5.94 -25.50
CA TRP A 447 -7.96 4.68 -25.79
C TRP A 447 -9.46 4.96 -25.94
N GLY A 448 -10.11 4.31 -26.91
CA GLY A 448 -11.54 4.48 -27.17
C GLY A 448 -12.26 3.14 -27.35
N ALA A 449 -13.55 3.09 -27.00
CA ALA A 449 -14.42 2.00 -27.42
C ALA A 449 -14.72 2.15 -28.92
N LYS A 450 -14.74 1.04 -29.65
CA LYS A 450 -14.81 0.81 -31.12
C LYS A 450 -15.70 1.71 -32.02
N THR A 451 -16.38 2.74 -31.53
CA THR A 451 -17.14 3.69 -32.34
C THR A 451 -16.33 4.96 -32.60
N ARG A 452 -15.83 5.09 -33.84
CA ARG A 452 -15.14 6.29 -34.34
C ARG A 452 -15.98 7.55 -34.09
N GLY A 453 -15.32 8.59 -33.57
CA GLY A 453 -15.79 9.98 -33.65
C GLY A 453 -16.60 10.51 -32.47
N ALA A 454 -17.25 9.67 -31.65
CA ALA A 454 -17.99 10.15 -30.48
C ALA A 454 -18.17 9.04 -29.44
N GLY A 455 -17.40 9.08 -28.36
CA GLY A 455 -17.56 8.14 -27.23
C GLY A 455 -16.32 8.09 -26.36
N PRO A 456 -16.45 7.85 -25.04
CA PRO A 456 -15.52 8.31 -24.03
C PRO A 456 -14.07 7.90 -24.31
N PHE A 457 -13.17 8.89 -24.23
CA PHE A 457 -11.73 8.69 -24.35
C PHE A 457 -11.15 8.35 -22.98
N TYR A 458 -10.19 7.44 -22.94
CA TYR A 458 -9.55 6.99 -21.72
C TYR A 458 -8.05 7.16 -21.83
N ILE A 459 -7.43 7.72 -20.79
CA ILE A 459 -5.99 7.89 -20.70
C ILE A 459 -5.46 6.95 -19.62
N PRO A 460 -4.56 6.02 -19.96
CA PRO A 460 -3.96 5.15 -18.97
C PRO A 460 -2.89 5.90 -18.16
N MET A 461 -3.01 5.84 -16.84
CA MET A 461 -2.02 6.31 -15.87
C MET A 461 -0.89 5.27 -15.72
N GLY A 462 -0.09 5.31 -14.65
CA GLY A 462 1.09 4.43 -14.56
C GLY A 462 2.06 4.73 -15.70
N HIS A 463 2.61 3.70 -16.34
CA HIS A 463 3.37 3.85 -17.59
C HIS A 463 2.54 3.59 -18.86
N GLY A 464 1.22 3.47 -18.77
CA GLY A 464 0.39 3.04 -19.90
C GLY A 464 0.45 3.93 -21.14
N CYS A 465 0.81 5.22 -20.99
CA CYS A 465 1.04 6.15 -22.10
C CYS A 465 2.43 6.03 -22.75
N LEU A 466 3.34 5.20 -22.21
CA LEU A 466 4.76 5.16 -22.62
C LEU A 466 5.14 3.87 -23.36
N TYR A 467 4.23 2.91 -23.48
CA TYR A 467 4.48 1.69 -24.26
C TYR A 467 4.51 2.03 -25.74
N ASN A 468 5.67 1.80 -26.38
CA ASN A 468 5.87 2.12 -27.78
C ASN A 468 5.18 1.12 -28.71
N HIS A 469 4.93 1.59 -29.95
CA HIS A 469 4.33 0.77 -30.99
C HIS A 469 5.34 -0.19 -31.64
N SER A 470 4.89 -1.40 -31.95
CA SER A 470 5.52 -2.27 -32.96
C SER A 470 4.48 -3.12 -33.69
N GLU A 471 4.64 -3.29 -35.00
CA GLU A 471 3.89 -4.28 -35.79
C GLU A 471 4.20 -5.71 -35.31
N ARG A 472 5.42 -5.92 -34.79
CA ARG A 472 5.82 -7.12 -34.06
C ARG A 472 5.83 -6.82 -32.56
N GLN A 473 4.65 -6.63 -32.00
CA GLN A 473 4.45 -6.45 -30.56
C GLN A 473 4.90 -7.69 -29.77
N ASN A 474 5.48 -7.48 -28.58
CA ASN A 474 5.80 -8.55 -27.62
C ASN A 474 4.87 -8.51 -26.39
N ALA A 475 3.98 -7.52 -26.32
CA ALA A 475 2.90 -7.44 -25.35
C ALA A 475 1.56 -7.08 -26.01
N HIS A 476 0.48 -7.57 -25.41
CA HIS A 476 -0.89 -7.20 -25.74
C HIS A 476 -1.42 -6.21 -24.73
N ALA A 477 -2.06 -5.14 -25.23
CA ALA A 477 -2.74 -4.14 -24.43
C ALA A 477 -4.26 -4.33 -24.53
N GLN A 478 -4.92 -4.51 -23.40
CA GLN A 478 -6.37 -4.72 -23.31
C GLN A 478 -7.02 -3.69 -22.38
N LEU A 479 -7.91 -2.88 -22.94
CA LEU A 479 -8.74 -1.96 -22.16
C LEU A 479 -9.93 -2.72 -21.56
N ASP A 480 -9.95 -2.85 -20.24
CA ASP A 480 -11.08 -3.40 -19.49
C ASP A 480 -11.88 -2.26 -18.86
N LEU A 481 -12.99 -1.91 -19.51
CA LEU A 481 -13.89 -0.85 -19.05
C LEU A 481 -14.65 -1.22 -17.77
N GLY A 482 -14.95 -2.50 -17.56
CA GLY A 482 -15.54 -2.96 -16.30
C GLY A 482 -14.57 -2.77 -15.14
N ARG A 483 -13.28 -2.92 -15.42
CA ARG A 483 -12.19 -2.68 -14.48
C ARG A 483 -11.50 -1.32 -14.57
N HIS A 484 -11.94 -0.39 -15.42
CA HIS A 484 -11.28 0.90 -15.67
C HIS A 484 -9.75 0.81 -15.65
N VAL A 485 -9.21 -0.18 -16.36
CA VAL A 485 -7.77 -0.41 -16.46
C VAL A 485 -7.38 -0.75 -17.88
N LEU A 486 -6.17 -0.35 -18.25
CA LEU A 486 -5.45 -0.90 -19.39
C LEU A 486 -4.49 -1.96 -18.86
N GLU A 487 -4.66 -3.21 -19.27
CA GLU A 487 -3.78 -4.30 -18.89
C GLU A 487 -2.80 -4.60 -20.02
N LEU A 488 -1.52 -4.67 -19.64
CA LEU A 488 -0.45 -5.09 -20.52
C LEU A 488 -0.08 -6.53 -20.16
N VAL A 489 -0.15 -7.43 -21.13
CA VAL A 489 0.09 -8.87 -20.95
C VAL A 489 1.17 -9.32 -21.93
N ALA A 490 2.15 -10.08 -21.46
CA ALA A 490 3.23 -10.59 -22.30
C ALA A 490 2.68 -11.57 -23.34
N LEU A 491 3.08 -11.41 -24.60
CA LEU A 491 2.75 -12.35 -25.69
C LEU A 491 3.84 -13.40 -25.89
N GLU A 492 5.07 -13.02 -25.59
CA GLU A 492 6.27 -13.85 -25.63
C GLU A 492 7.08 -13.65 -24.35
N PRO A 493 8.11 -14.48 -24.07
CA PRO A 493 8.98 -14.25 -22.93
C PRO A 493 9.65 -12.87 -23.04
N LEU A 494 9.48 -12.03 -22.02
CA LEU A 494 10.17 -10.74 -21.91
C LEU A 494 11.41 -10.90 -21.05
N HIS A 495 12.45 -10.14 -21.36
CA HIS A 495 13.74 -10.20 -20.69
C HIS A 495 14.07 -8.91 -19.96
N VAL A 496 14.92 -8.97 -18.94
CA VAL A 496 15.41 -7.78 -18.24
C VAL A 496 16.02 -6.81 -19.25
N GLY A 497 15.56 -5.56 -19.24
CA GLY A 497 15.97 -4.50 -20.16
C GLY A 497 15.36 -4.57 -21.55
N GLN A 498 14.56 -5.59 -21.88
CA GLN A 498 13.85 -5.63 -23.16
C GLN A 498 12.74 -4.57 -23.17
N GLU A 499 12.63 -3.83 -24.28
CA GLU A 499 11.54 -2.89 -24.48
C GLU A 499 10.22 -3.63 -24.70
N ILE A 500 9.18 -3.19 -24.02
CA ILE A 500 7.85 -3.75 -24.09
C ILE A 500 7.06 -2.94 -25.11
N LEU A 501 6.67 -3.59 -26.19
CA LEU A 501 6.08 -3.00 -27.38
C LEU A 501 4.67 -3.57 -27.58
N VAL A 502 3.74 -2.67 -27.88
CA VAL A 502 2.32 -2.98 -28.11
C VAL A 502 1.92 -2.61 -29.55
N ASN A 503 0.83 -3.16 -30.06
CA ASN A 503 0.26 -2.74 -31.34
C ASN A 503 -0.85 -1.70 -31.09
N TYR A 504 -0.73 -0.51 -31.70
CA TYR A 504 -1.72 0.57 -31.57
C TYR A 504 -2.96 0.34 -32.43
N GLY A 505 -2.94 -0.65 -33.32
CA GLY A 505 -3.99 -0.96 -34.27
C GLY A 505 -3.85 -0.18 -35.57
N SER A 506 -4.39 -0.76 -36.64
CA SER A 506 -4.32 -0.17 -38.00
C SER A 506 -5.02 1.17 -38.13
N ASP A 507 -6.05 1.42 -37.31
CA ASP A 507 -6.81 2.67 -37.31
C ASP A 507 -5.97 3.88 -36.86
N TYR A 508 -4.98 3.66 -36.00
CA TYR A 508 -4.06 4.72 -35.56
C TYR A 508 -3.22 5.29 -36.71
N PHE A 509 -2.95 4.46 -37.73
CA PHE A 509 -2.12 4.80 -38.90
C PHE A 509 -2.92 5.10 -40.17
N SER A 510 -4.24 5.25 -40.06
CA SER A 510 -5.05 5.64 -41.23
C SER A 510 -4.87 7.13 -41.54
N ASP A 511 -4.89 7.50 -42.82
CA ASP A 511 -4.79 8.90 -43.28
C ASP A 511 -5.92 9.79 -42.71
N ASP A 512 -7.02 9.17 -42.24
CA ASP A 512 -8.15 9.82 -41.58
C ASP A 512 -7.93 10.07 -40.08
N TYR A 513 -6.82 9.59 -39.50
CA TYR A 513 -6.45 9.83 -38.10
C TYR A 513 -5.45 10.99 -38.05
N ASP A 514 -5.93 12.17 -37.63
CA ASP A 514 -5.26 13.48 -37.74
C ASP A 514 -4.04 13.67 -36.81
N GLY A 515 -3.25 12.62 -36.59
CA GLY A 515 -2.25 12.54 -35.52
C GLY A 515 -0.83 12.13 -35.90
N HIS A 516 -0.58 11.22 -36.85
CA HIS A 516 0.78 10.64 -37.00
C HIS A 516 1.13 10.20 -38.43
N ARG A 517 2.41 10.37 -38.78
CA ARG A 517 2.99 9.92 -40.05
C ARG A 517 3.66 8.57 -39.84
N LYS A 518 3.10 7.50 -40.43
CA LYS A 518 3.66 6.13 -40.41
C LYS A 518 5.16 6.07 -40.76
N GLY A 519 5.67 7.03 -41.53
CA GLY A 519 7.09 7.15 -41.91
C GLY A 519 8.05 7.55 -40.78
N GLU A 520 7.56 7.96 -39.61
CA GLU A 520 8.38 8.33 -38.45
C GLU A 520 8.64 7.13 -37.52
N LEU A 521 8.01 5.97 -37.75
CA LEU A 521 8.18 4.77 -36.93
C LEU A 521 9.38 3.92 -37.36
N LEU A 522 10.24 3.55 -36.42
CA LEU A 522 11.41 2.70 -36.67
C LEU A 522 11.00 1.22 -36.75
N HIS A 523 11.29 0.58 -37.88
CA HIS A 523 11.15 -0.86 -38.05
C HIS A 523 12.36 -1.58 -37.46
N VAL A 524 12.20 -2.21 -36.29
CA VAL A 524 13.24 -3.08 -35.73
C VAL A 524 13.30 -4.38 -36.53
N LYS A 525 14.46 -4.67 -37.12
CA LYS A 525 14.76 -6.01 -37.65
C LYS A 525 15.11 -6.92 -36.47
N ASP A 526 14.41 -8.03 -36.43
CA ASP A 526 14.43 -8.98 -35.35
C ASP A 526 15.75 -9.78 -35.27
N VAL A 527 16.26 -10.01 -34.06
CA VAL A 527 17.38 -10.94 -33.85
C VAL A 527 16.79 -12.32 -33.54
N ASN A 528 16.77 -13.18 -34.56
CA ASN A 528 16.15 -14.50 -34.53
C ASN A 528 17.03 -15.47 -33.69
N SER A 529 16.84 -15.48 -32.37
CA SER A 529 17.52 -16.38 -31.42
C SER A 529 16.50 -16.92 -30.41
N GLU A 530 16.51 -18.22 -30.14
CA GLU A 530 15.72 -18.83 -29.04
C GLU A 530 16.41 -18.65 -27.66
N ASP A 531 17.63 -18.09 -27.63
CA ASP A 531 18.48 -18.03 -26.44
C ASP A 531 18.42 -16.69 -25.70
N LEU A 532 18.05 -16.76 -24.43
CA LEU A 532 17.84 -15.64 -23.51
C LEU A 532 19.04 -14.69 -23.40
N GLU A 533 20.25 -15.23 -23.23
CA GLU A 533 21.45 -14.41 -23.05
C GLU A 533 21.82 -13.66 -24.34
N ILE A 534 21.57 -14.28 -25.51
CA ILE A 534 21.86 -13.70 -26.83
C ILE A 534 20.90 -12.55 -27.16
N ARG A 535 19.62 -12.65 -26.77
CA ARG A 535 18.66 -11.55 -26.94
C ARG A 535 19.02 -10.34 -26.07
N MET A 536 19.35 -10.58 -24.80
CA MET A 536 19.79 -9.50 -23.90
C MET A 536 21.06 -8.82 -24.44
N TYR A 537 22.01 -9.61 -24.96
CA TYR A 537 23.22 -9.08 -25.59
C TYR A 537 22.92 -8.18 -26.81
N ALA A 538 22.03 -8.62 -27.70
CA ALA A 538 21.64 -7.83 -28.87
C ALA A 538 20.99 -6.50 -28.49
N GLU A 539 20.04 -6.50 -27.56
CA GLU A 539 19.37 -5.30 -27.07
C GLU A 539 20.34 -4.32 -26.39
N LEU A 540 21.26 -4.87 -25.58
CA LEU A 540 22.27 -4.07 -24.90
C LEU A 540 23.21 -3.38 -25.89
N LEU A 541 23.66 -4.10 -26.92
CA LEU A 541 24.49 -3.51 -27.99
C LEU A 541 23.77 -2.42 -28.77
N GLN A 542 22.49 -2.63 -29.10
CA GLN A 542 21.69 -1.62 -29.79
C GLN A 542 21.48 -0.36 -28.94
N ALA A 543 21.24 -0.52 -27.63
CA ALA A 543 21.13 0.60 -26.70
C ALA A 543 22.44 1.40 -26.66
N LEU A 544 23.58 0.72 -26.46
CA LEU A 544 24.90 1.34 -26.42
C LEU A 544 25.23 2.06 -27.74
N MET A 545 24.94 1.44 -28.89
CA MET A 545 25.16 2.07 -30.19
C MET A 545 24.39 3.37 -30.35
N ARG A 546 23.12 3.40 -29.98
CA ARG A 546 22.30 4.62 -30.11
C ARG A 546 22.82 5.72 -29.19
N THR A 547 23.07 5.40 -27.93
CA THR A 547 23.63 6.32 -26.95
C THR A 547 24.96 6.91 -27.41
N PHE A 548 25.86 6.06 -27.92
CA PHE A 548 27.17 6.54 -28.35
C PHE A 548 27.19 7.13 -29.76
N ARG A 549 26.20 6.89 -30.63
CA ARG A 549 26.10 7.58 -31.93
C ARG A 549 25.42 8.95 -31.83
N ASP A 550 24.81 9.29 -30.71
CA ASP A 550 24.18 10.60 -30.50
C ASP A 550 25.18 11.74 -30.78
N GLU A 551 24.75 12.73 -31.58
CA GLU A 551 25.60 13.84 -32.00
C GLU A 551 26.02 14.75 -30.82
N GLY A 552 25.19 14.86 -29.79
CA GLY A 552 25.50 15.56 -28.55
C GLY A 552 26.64 14.86 -27.80
N PHE A 553 26.47 13.55 -27.57
CA PHE A 553 27.50 12.72 -26.94
C PHE A 553 28.81 12.76 -27.75
N GLN A 554 28.76 12.52 -29.06
CA GLN A 554 29.97 12.49 -29.89
C GLN A 554 30.70 13.84 -29.91
N ARG A 555 29.99 14.96 -29.88
CA ARG A 555 30.61 16.29 -29.75
C ARG A 555 31.32 16.47 -28.41
N GLU A 556 30.68 16.10 -27.30
CA GLU A 556 31.29 16.15 -25.97
C GLU A 556 32.50 15.20 -25.89
N PHE A 557 32.35 13.98 -26.39
CA PHE A 557 33.36 12.93 -26.32
C PHE A 557 34.59 13.24 -27.17
N SER A 558 34.40 13.82 -28.36
CA SER A 558 35.48 14.26 -29.25
C SER A 558 36.38 15.33 -28.62
N ALA A 559 35.87 16.11 -27.65
CA ALA A 559 36.67 17.09 -26.93
C ALA A 559 37.83 16.43 -26.14
N PHE A 560 37.66 15.18 -25.71
CA PHE A 560 38.70 14.43 -25.00
C PHE A 560 39.76 13.84 -25.96
N GLN A 561 39.47 13.79 -27.25
CA GLN A 561 40.35 13.27 -28.31
C GLN A 561 41.23 14.35 -28.98
N GLN A 562 41.10 15.62 -28.56
CA GLN A 562 41.90 16.72 -29.12
C GLN A 562 43.41 16.56 -28.88
N PRO A 563 44.28 17.29 -29.61
CA PRO A 563 45.72 17.28 -29.35
C PRO A 563 46.09 17.65 -27.90
N LEU A 564 47.28 17.24 -27.45
CA LEU A 564 47.82 17.63 -26.14
C LEU A 564 47.83 19.17 -25.99
N SER A 565 47.56 19.65 -24.77
CA SER A 565 47.59 21.08 -24.51
C SER A 565 49.01 21.64 -24.71
N PRO A 566 49.18 22.93 -25.07
CA PRO A 566 50.50 23.55 -25.20
C PRO A 566 51.37 23.51 -23.93
N GLU A 567 50.75 23.30 -22.76
CA GLU A 567 51.47 23.07 -21.50
C GLU A 567 51.86 21.60 -21.31
N ALA A 568 51.05 20.66 -21.78
CA ALA A 568 51.34 19.24 -21.73
C ALA A 568 52.52 18.84 -22.63
N THR A 569 52.83 19.60 -23.68
CA THR A 569 54.00 19.38 -24.55
C THR A 569 55.31 19.84 -23.95
N LYS A 570 55.29 20.60 -22.83
CA LYS A 570 56.50 21.19 -22.21
C LYS A 570 57.33 20.19 -21.40
N SER A 571 56.75 19.08 -20.95
CA SER A 571 57.48 18.02 -20.23
C SER A 571 56.75 16.69 -20.25
N GLN A 572 57.51 15.59 -20.13
CA GLN A 572 56.93 14.24 -20.03
C GLN A 572 55.96 14.09 -18.85
N GLN A 573 56.26 14.75 -17.72
CA GLN A 573 55.40 14.71 -16.53
C GLN A 573 54.07 15.46 -16.75
N ALA A 574 54.10 16.60 -17.44
CA ALA A 574 52.89 17.34 -17.82
C ALA A 574 52.05 16.56 -18.84
N MET A 575 52.71 15.88 -19.79
CA MET A 575 52.05 15.03 -20.78
C MET A 575 51.27 13.88 -20.11
N VAL A 576 51.91 13.13 -19.21
CA VAL A 576 51.26 12.01 -18.49
C VAL A 576 50.07 12.49 -17.66
N LYS A 577 50.20 13.65 -16.99
CA LYS A 577 49.13 14.23 -16.19
C LYS A 577 47.92 14.66 -17.05
N ASP A 578 48.16 15.25 -18.21
CA ASP A 578 47.10 15.66 -19.15
C ASP A 578 46.37 14.45 -19.73
N ILE A 579 47.12 13.42 -20.17
CA ILE A 579 46.55 12.15 -20.66
C ILE A 579 45.69 11.50 -19.57
N GLY A 580 46.22 11.37 -18.34
CA GLY A 580 45.49 10.75 -17.23
C GLY A 580 44.20 11.50 -16.89
N ARG A 581 44.23 12.83 -16.87
CA ARG A 581 43.04 13.67 -16.64
C ARG A 581 41.99 13.47 -17.73
N ARG A 582 42.40 13.48 -19.00
CA ARG A 582 41.48 13.28 -20.14
C ARG A 582 40.87 11.89 -20.14
N SER A 583 41.66 10.85 -19.87
CA SER A 583 41.15 9.49 -19.75
C SER A 583 40.14 9.35 -18.59
N ALA A 584 40.37 10.04 -17.47
CA ALA A 584 39.41 10.05 -16.35
C ALA A 584 38.10 10.76 -16.72
N LEU A 585 38.18 11.91 -17.41
CA LEU A 585 37.00 12.65 -17.88
C LEU A 585 36.22 11.87 -18.95
N ALA A 586 36.91 11.26 -19.90
CA ALA A 586 36.29 10.43 -20.94
C ALA A 586 35.58 9.22 -20.32
N ARG A 587 36.19 8.54 -19.33
CA ARG A 587 35.53 7.47 -18.58
C ARG A 587 34.30 7.97 -17.82
N ALA A 588 34.38 9.13 -17.18
CA ALA A 588 33.23 9.71 -16.49
C ALA A 588 32.09 10.06 -17.46
N ALA A 589 32.40 10.56 -18.66
CA ALA A 589 31.42 10.84 -19.70
C ALA A 589 30.76 9.57 -20.23
N ILE A 590 31.53 8.50 -20.45
CA ILE A 590 30.99 7.18 -20.84
C ILE A 590 30.06 6.65 -19.75
N ILE A 591 30.51 6.58 -18.49
CA ILE A 591 29.68 6.06 -17.39
C ILE A 591 28.39 6.87 -17.26
N LYS A 592 28.48 8.20 -17.36
CA LYS A 592 27.30 9.08 -17.33
C LYS A 592 26.31 8.76 -18.45
N ALA A 593 26.82 8.51 -19.66
CA ALA A 593 25.99 8.13 -20.81
C ALA A 593 25.42 6.70 -20.66
N GLU A 594 26.12 5.81 -19.97
CA GLU A 594 25.68 4.44 -19.70
C GLU A 594 24.62 4.35 -18.59
N LEU A 595 24.52 5.32 -17.67
CA LEU A 595 23.60 5.23 -16.51
C LEU A 595 22.15 4.81 -16.83
N PRO A 596 21.50 5.33 -17.90
CA PRO A 596 20.16 4.90 -18.26
C PRO A 596 20.12 3.44 -18.76
N ILE A 597 21.18 2.99 -19.40
CA ILE A 597 21.34 1.61 -19.89
C ILE A 597 21.59 0.66 -18.72
N LEU A 598 22.46 1.03 -17.78
CA LEU A 598 22.79 0.19 -16.63
C LEU A 598 21.54 -0.16 -15.83
N GLU A 599 20.72 0.84 -15.51
CA GLU A 599 19.44 0.62 -14.82
C GLU A 599 18.48 -0.25 -15.62
N ARG A 600 18.36 0.03 -16.92
CA ARG A 600 17.50 -0.72 -17.83
C ARG A 600 17.83 -2.22 -17.81
N PHE A 601 19.11 -2.58 -17.79
CA PHE A 601 19.56 -3.98 -17.82
C PHE A 601 19.82 -4.60 -16.44
N GLY A 602 19.46 -3.90 -15.36
CA GLY A 602 19.59 -4.45 -14.01
C GLY A 602 21.01 -4.43 -13.43
N PHE A 603 21.89 -3.56 -13.94
CA PHE A 603 23.19 -3.25 -13.36
C PHE A 603 23.08 -2.06 -12.38
N SER A 604 24.05 -1.91 -11.48
CA SER A 604 24.11 -0.72 -10.61
C SER A 604 24.43 0.55 -11.40
N LYS A 605 23.86 1.69 -11.00
CA LYS A 605 24.06 3.01 -11.63
C LYS A 605 25.38 3.67 -11.24
N ASP A 606 26.46 2.93 -11.33
CA ASP A 606 27.79 3.37 -10.92
C ASP A 606 28.89 2.70 -11.74
N LEU A 607 30.13 2.92 -11.32
CA LEU A 607 31.30 2.30 -11.94
C LEU A 607 31.24 0.77 -11.85
N GLU A 608 30.70 0.21 -10.77
CA GLU A 608 30.61 -1.25 -10.58
C GLU A 608 29.70 -1.86 -11.64
N GLY A 609 28.52 -1.27 -11.86
CA GLY A 609 27.58 -1.76 -12.88
C GLY A 609 28.11 -1.60 -14.30
N SER A 610 28.85 -0.52 -14.61
CA SER A 610 29.55 -0.37 -15.90
C SER A 610 30.59 -1.47 -16.13
N VAL A 611 31.32 -1.88 -15.09
CA VAL A 611 32.28 -2.99 -15.13
C VAL A 611 31.57 -4.34 -15.30
N GLU A 612 30.46 -4.56 -14.59
CA GLU A 612 29.63 -5.76 -14.74
C GLU A 612 29.06 -5.89 -16.16
N MET A 613 28.49 -4.81 -16.70
CA MET A 613 27.97 -4.73 -18.07
C MET A 613 29.08 -5.03 -19.08
N THR A 614 30.26 -4.42 -18.93
CA THR A 614 31.42 -4.67 -19.79
C THR A 614 31.85 -6.15 -19.75
N SER A 615 31.84 -6.75 -18.56
CA SER A 615 32.17 -8.17 -18.37
C SER A 615 31.14 -9.09 -19.05
N PHE A 616 29.86 -8.73 -18.97
CA PHE A 616 28.79 -9.43 -19.68
C PHE A 616 28.96 -9.33 -21.21
N LEU A 617 29.19 -8.12 -21.75
CA LEU A 617 29.45 -7.93 -23.19
C LEU A 617 30.63 -8.77 -23.68
N HIS A 618 31.72 -8.80 -22.90
CA HIS A 618 32.91 -9.59 -23.22
C HIS A 618 32.60 -11.09 -23.24
N LYS A 619 31.90 -11.60 -22.21
CA LYS A 619 31.46 -13.01 -22.15
C LYS A 619 30.65 -13.37 -23.40
N MET A 620 29.68 -12.54 -23.77
CA MET A 620 28.78 -12.79 -24.90
C MET A 620 29.46 -12.67 -26.26
N PHE A 621 30.46 -11.79 -26.40
CA PHE A 621 31.24 -11.68 -27.64
C PHE A 621 31.94 -13.00 -28.00
N PHE A 622 32.47 -13.73 -27.01
CA PHE A 622 33.14 -15.02 -27.20
C PHE A 622 32.20 -16.23 -27.15
N ASP A 623 30.91 -16.01 -26.94
CA ASP A 623 29.93 -17.09 -26.92
C ASP A 623 29.79 -17.71 -28.34
N PRO A 624 29.83 -19.04 -28.47
CA PRO A 624 29.73 -19.71 -29.77
C PRO A 624 28.38 -19.52 -30.45
N ARG A 625 27.32 -19.17 -29.71
CA ARG A 625 25.97 -18.89 -30.24
C ARG A 625 25.87 -17.49 -30.86
N THR A 626 26.80 -16.59 -30.55
CA THR A 626 26.77 -15.20 -31.03
C THR A 626 27.10 -15.11 -32.51
N SER A 627 26.16 -14.53 -33.28
CA SER A 627 26.31 -14.32 -34.72
C SER A 627 27.41 -13.33 -35.07
N ASN A 628 27.92 -13.38 -36.30
CA ASN A 628 28.92 -12.42 -36.77
C ASN A 628 28.38 -10.98 -36.75
N ASP A 629 27.12 -10.77 -37.15
CA ASP A 629 26.49 -9.44 -37.12
C ASP A 629 26.53 -8.81 -35.71
N LEU A 630 26.27 -9.60 -34.65
CA LEU A 630 26.35 -9.11 -33.27
C LEU A 630 27.79 -8.86 -32.81
N LYS A 631 28.77 -9.60 -33.34
CA LYS A 631 30.19 -9.35 -33.07
C LYS A 631 30.65 -8.05 -33.74
N ASP A 632 30.23 -7.80 -34.98
CA ASP A 632 30.52 -6.57 -35.70
C ASP A 632 29.90 -5.35 -34.97
N LEU A 633 28.65 -5.49 -34.52
CA LEU A 633 27.96 -4.50 -33.71
C LEU A 633 28.71 -4.16 -32.41
N SER A 634 29.19 -5.19 -31.72
CA SER A 634 29.99 -5.05 -30.50
C SER A 634 31.32 -4.35 -30.73
N GLN A 635 32.01 -4.67 -31.83
CA GLN A 635 33.22 -3.96 -32.22
C GLN A 635 32.96 -2.49 -32.52
N GLU A 636 31.83 -2.17 -33.15
CA GLU A 636 31.45 -0.79 -33.43
C GLU A 636 31.21 0.02 -32.14
N VAL A 637 30.49 -0.54 -31.16
CA VAL A 637 30.32 0.09 -29.83
C VAL A 637 31.67 0.41 -29.18
N VAL A 638 32.63 -0.51 -29.28
CA VAL A 638 33.99 -0.30 -28.75
C VAL A 638 34.72 0.82 -29.50
N GLN A 639 34.53 0.97 -30.82
CA GLN A 639 35.15 2.07 -31.57
C GLN A 639 34.57 3.44 -31.19
N LEU A 640 33.26 3.53 -31.00
CA LEU A 640 32.57 4.78 -30.62
C LEU A 640 33.01 5.32 -29.25
N THR A 641 33.51 4.45 -28.38
CA THR A 641 33.97 4.77 -27.02
C THR A 641 35.50 4.76 -26.88
N ARG A 642 36.24 4.55 -27.98
CA ARG A 642 37.70 4.46 -27.95
C ARG A 642 38.32 5.85 -27.82
N VAL A 643 39.14 6.03 -26.78
CA VAL A 643 40.03 7.20 -26.68
C VAL A 643 41.35 6.83 -27.35
N SER A 644 41.54 7.26 -28.60
CA SER A 644 42.82 7.12 -29.28
C SER A 644 43.86 8.06 -28.64
N PRO A 645 45.10 7.60 -28.38
CA PRO A 645 46.16 8.52 -27.99
C PRO A 645 46.44 9.49 -29.15
N PRO A 646 46.71 10.78 -28.86
CA PRO A 646 46.99 11.74 -29.91
C PRO A 646 48.25 11.31 -30.68
N GLY A 647 48.09 11.00 -31.97
CA GLY A 647 49.20 10.70 -32.89
C GLY A 647 49.31 9.26 -33.42
N THR A 648 48.35 8.37 -33.15
CA THR A 648 48.28 7.06 -33.82
C THR A 648 47.14 7.06 -34.84
N SER A 649 47.42 7.54 -36.06
CA SER A 649 46.63 7.26 -37.26
C SER A 649 47.16 6.02 -37.95
#